data_AF-A0A955P8P5-F1
#
_entry.id   AF-A0A955P8P5-F1
#
_cell.length_a   1.000
_cell.length_b   1.000
_cell.length_c   1.000
_cell.angle_alpha   90.00
_cell.angle_beta   90.00
_cell.angle_gamma   90.00
#
_symmetry.space_group_name_H-M   'P 1'
#
loop_
_entity.id
_entity.type
_entity.pdbx_description
1 polymer ?
#
loop_
_entity_poly.entity_id
_entity_poly.type
_entity_poly.pdbx_seq_one_letter_code
_entity_poly.pdbx_strand_id
1 'polypeptide(L)'
;MLFDHVVFLPWVPPEIVKRIHLEGREEVRKALIQKHWNRFRVEACASRNIFATDGGLGMARGVSLATMAGLLLVAMVATVCVAEDTVKEMEGVAPMSNNTPTILNTLKPNSDDPTAMGRWQAALEQVLPDPKPLPFHNVHLIGPFENAGYQGLLAAYPPEQEIDLTAVYQGKGGEVSWRRAQGLDGLLQEPKELSEWLPPEAWSVIYLYAEVEVEEPHIAEMATGTPANVWAWANEELAITPIFPHLERPVEDRAFIKLKPGTNKILLKLHFSIDPWSLAFHFKSYRRPKDIEAALADVLNRSPDDVTRLLARYTLAEIFAVQGNVEATYRALDALRRDPFATKWDAFWADAATRQHSETGSFLPLHDVRVAYTPVTGVDPYPTFWPQSPPPARELLVVDVSESPPQEEFALSVLQGLVNREKPSLYLLHTRYDRQDREWLDELHFTGYTSREIAVSEVWDRFRDKIKGAILYDGRIMDEIGEFHSDQLNQTNVLMMIGALEEAIPITPEMNEKLQLPVVFDARGKWSSQYEMMRWAYEELFPRMNPRILATNYPGIFLLTDYLVAFKIFTFWFPEKRTTPEENLLRGILASTPPNTPIVGWWFDWMPKPKDPGHRHADAVMEAPGVLRGSFFGKVLTPSHEATNLSVHSGVPVGPYQHQPPAVPEFDPDKVYYAHIISDGDNLGEALMMRTRDLQWDKPERGNIPMGWSFAPAAARMAPPVLNYYLRTASPNDLLVGGLGVGYTEPVTYLRAYPEQRDALYADYARMTDEALMWIDTSCLWLINAGVEEEDRYAKASSGQLQGIFSGYGGSPEMARARIAPNNVVAFRSATSEFNGRSEEEYIEVMVNEIREAAGDTRPAFIEAWVLNWAWRMDMLKEVERRLGPDFVCVRPDVLVQLRQQQGE
;
A
#
# COMPACT_ATOMS: atom_id res chain seq x y z
N MET A 1 -13.74 20.53 20.37
CA MET A 1 -15.07 20.05 19.93
C MET A 1 -15.50 18.78 20.69
N LEU A 2 -15.55 18.81 22.03
CA LEU A 2 -16.09 17.69 22.83
C LEU A 2 -16.88 18.17 24.06
N PHE A 3 -17.19 19.47 24.16
CA PHE A 3 -17.91 20.05 25.30
C PHE A 3 -19.27 20.68 24.99
N ASP A 4 -19.71 20.72 23.73
CA ASP A 4 -21.07 21.20 23.40
C ASP A 4 -22.15 20.12 23.60
N HIS A 5 -21.78 18.89 23.98
CA HIS A 5 -22.73 17.81 24.28
C HIS A 5 -23.02 17.57 25.78
N VAL A 6 -22.44 18.35 26.70
CA VAL A 6 -22.75 18.21 28.14
C VAL A 6 -24.03 18.96 28.55
N VAL A 7 -24.66 19.69 27.63
CA VAL A 7 -25.86 20.51 27.93
C VAL A 7 -27.18 19.69 27.94
N PHE A 8 -27.17 18.38 27.69
CA PHE A 8 -28.39 17.55 27.68
C PHE A 8 -28.45 16.44 28.73
N LEU A 9 -28.08 16.73 29.99
CA LEU A 9 -28.40 15.86 31.13
C LEU A 9 -29.40 16.57 32.07
N PRO A 10 -30.67 16.15 32.13
CA PRO A 10 -31.77 16.91 32.76
C PRO A 10 -31.75 16.99 34.30
N TRP A 11 -30.64 16.66 34.97
CA TRP A 11 -30.59 16.51 36.44
C TRP A 11 -29.46 17.27 37.15
N VAL A 12 -28.73 18.17 36.47
CA VAL A 12 -27.67 18.98 37.10
C VAL A 12 -28.24 20.32 37.62
N PRO A 13 -28.13 20.63 38.93
CA PRO A 13 -28.58 21.91 39.48
C PRO A 13 -27.83 23.11 38.85
N PRO A 14 -28.54 24.16 38.37
CA PRO A 14 -27.94 25.31 37.67
C PRO A 14 -26.86 26.06 38.48
N GLU A 15 -26.94 25.99 39.81
CA GLU A 15 -26.01 26.62 40.76
C GLU A 15 -24.56 26.08 40.65
N ILE A 16 -24.40 24.80 40.27
CA ILE A 16 -23.07 24.16 40.12
C ILE A 16 -22.41 24.57 38.80
N VAL A 17 -23.20 24.64 37.72
CA VAL A 17 -22.74 25.09 36.40
C VAL A 17 -22.26 26.55 36.47
N LYS A 18 -22.97 27.39 37.23
CA LYS A 18 -22.60 28.80 37.45
C LYS A 18 -21.27 28.96 38.20
N ARG A 19 -20.94 28.04 39.10
CA ARG A 19 -19.74 28.13 39.96
C ARG A 19 -18.46 27.68 39.24
N ILE A 20 -18.57 26.70 38.35
CA ILE A 20 -17.48 26.25 37.47
C ILE A 20 -17.04 27.37 36.51
N HIS A 21 -17.97 28.24 36.12
CA HIS A 21 -17.70 29.34 35.18
C HIS A 21 -16.99 30.55 35.81
N LEU A 22 -16.99 30.69 37.14
CA LEU A 22 -16.55 31.93 37.82
C LEU A 22 -15.23 31.82 38.62
N GLU A 23 -14.81 30.64 39.10
CA GLU A 23 -13.72 30.55 40.11
C GLU A 23 -12.46 29.77 39.67
N GLY A 24 -12.39 29.24 38.44
CA GLY A 24 -11.21 28.51 37.95
C GLY A 24 -11.08 27.08 38.51
N ARG A 25 -10.59 26.16 37.66
CA ARG A 25 -10.71 24.68 37.86
C ARG A 25 -9.89 24.13 39.04
N GLU A 26 -8.86 24.83 39.49
CA GLU A 26 -7.85 24.28 40.40
C GLU A 26 -8.15 24.52 41.90
N GLU A 27 -8.84 25.60 42.24
CA GLU A 27 -9.21 25.90 43.63
C GLU A 27 -10.46 25.11 44.08
N VAL A 28 -11.37 24.78 43.15
CA VAL A 28 -12.50 23.87 43.40
C VAL A 28 -12.01 22.43 43.65
N ARG A 29 -10.95 22.00 42.94
CA ARG A 29 -10.29 20.70 43.12
C ARG A 29 -9.70 20.55 44.52
N LYS A 30 -8.98 21.57 45.03
CA LYS A 30 -8.40 21.55 46.38
C LYS A 30 -9.47 21.55 47.47
N ALA A 31 -10.56 22.30 47.28
CA ALA A 31 -11.65 22.37 48.26
C ALA A 31 -12.47 21.06 48.37
N LEU A 32 -12.68 20.34 47.26
CA LEU A 32 -13.41 19.06 47.25
C LEU A 32 -12.58 17.90 47.82
N ILE A 33 -11.28 17.84 47.50
CA ILE A 33 -10.37 16.80 48.01
C ILE A 33 -10.21 16.94 49.54
N GLN A 34 -10.03 18.15 50.06
CA GLN A 34 -9.85 18.38 51.49
C GLN A 34 -11.12 18.04 52.32
N LYS A 35 -12.31 18.23 51.75
CA LYS A 35 -13.59 18.05 52.47
C LYS A 35 -14.06 16.59 52.51
N HIS A 36 -13.73 15.79 51.50
CA HIS A 36 -14.18 14.39 51.42
C HIS A 36 -13.17 13.36 51.94
N TRP A 37 -11.88 13.69 51.97
CA TRP A 37 -10.84 12.80 52.52
C TRP A 37 -10.98 12.55 54.02
N ASN A 38 -11.40 13.57 54.79
CA ASN A 38 -11.61 13.43 56.24
C ASN A 38 -12.86 12.60 56.61
N ARG A 39 -13.82 12.44 55.69
CA ARG A 39 -15.03 11.65 55.92
C ARG A 39 -14.81 10.16 55.62
N PHE A 40 -14.01 9.85 54.59
CA PHE A 40 -13.68 8.47 54.21
C PHE A 40 -12.83 7.73 55.25
N ARG A 41 -11.98 8.44 55.99
CA ARG A 41 -11.11 7.85 57.02
C ARG A 41 -11.86 7.35 58.27
N VAL A 42 -13.09 7.80 58.48
CA VAL A 42 -13.91 7.42 59.65
C VAL A 42 -14.77 6.19 59.37
N GLU A 43 -15.18 5.96 58.11
CA GLU A 43 -16.07 4.84 57.76
C GLU A 43 -15.34 3.58 57.28
N ALA A 44 -14.12 3.70 56.71
CA ALA A 44 -13.34 2.56 56.23
C ALA A 44 -12.74 1.65 57.33
N CYS A 45 -12.76 2.09 58.60
CA CYS A 45 -12.36 1.24 59.73
C CYS A 45 -13.47 0.29 60.21
N ALA A 46 -14.71 0.41 59.73
CA ALA A 46 -15.85 -0.35 60.26
C ALA A 46 -16.22 -1.62 59.46
N SER A 47 -15.67 -1.85 58.26
CA SER A 47 -16.14 -2.90 57.34
C SER A 47 -15.17 -4.06 57.10
N ARG A 48 -14.05 -4.15 57.83
CA ARG A 48 -13.05 -5.24 57.68
C ARG A 48 -13.42 -6.60 58.30
N ASN A 49 -14.66 -6.80 58.78
CA ASN A 49 -15.02 -7.99 59.57
C ASN A 49 -16.24 -8.78 59.06
N ILE A 50 -16.60 -8.71 57.78
CA ILE A 50 -17.68 -9.56 57.25
C ILE A 50 -17.22 -10.18 55.92
N PHE A 51 -17.29 -11.51 55.87
CA PHE A 51 -17.04 -12.43 54.75
C PHE A 51 -15.62 -13.01 54.59
N ALA A 52 -15.29 -13.89 55.55
CA ALA A 52 -14.63 -15.16 55.27
C ALA A 52 -15.64 -16.31 55.48
N THR A 53 -15.52 -17.38 54.69
CA THR A 53 -16.15 -18.73 54.77
C THR A 53 -17.40 -19.05 53.91
N ASP A 54 -17.45 -20.33 53.51
CA ASP A 54 -18.10 -20.99 52.36
C ASP A 54 -19.64 -21.07 52.31
N GLY A 55 -20.16 -21.19 51.07
CA GLY A 55 -21.29 -22.06 50.72
C GLY A 55 -22.71 -21.47 50.76
N GLY A 56 -23.37 -21.41 49.59
CA GLY A 56 -24.83 -21.44 49.47
C GLY A 56 -25.51 -20.17 48.93
N LEU A 57 -26.34 -20.33 47.89
CA LEU A 57 -27.28 -19.31 47.40
C LEU A 57 -28.24 -18.86 48.52
N GLY A 58 -28.27 -17.56 48.79
CA GLY A 58 -29.28 -16.89 49.61
C GLY A 58 -29.31 -15.39 49.34
N MET A 59 -30.47 -14.86 48.94
CA MET A 59 -30.71 -13.43 48.71
C MET A 59 -30.30 -12.59 49.94
N ALA A 60 -29.47 -11.57 49.74
CA ALA A 60 -29.30 -10.46 50.66
C ALA A 60 -29.60 -9.13 49.95
N ARG A 61 -30.80 -8.60 50.22
CA ARG A 61 -31.17 -7.21 49.99
C ARG A 61 -30.40 -6.31 50.95
N GLY A 62 -29.90 -5.16 50.48
CA GLY A 62 -29.57 -4.03 51.34
C GLY A 62 -28.20 -3.39 51.11
N VAL A 63 -27.94 -2.90 49.89
CA VAL A 63 -26.93 -1.83 49.72
C VAL A 63 -27.66 -0.50 49.94
N SER A 64 -27.22 0.30 50.91
CA SER A 64 -27.85 1.60 51.17
C SER A 64 -27.63 2.54 49.98
N LEU A 65 -28.61 3.42 49.71
CA LEU A 65 -28.51 4.41 48.62
C LEU A 65 -27.24 5.28 48.74
N ALA A 66 -26.75 5.51 49.97
CA ALA A 66 -25.52 6.24 50.23
C ALA A 66 -24.26 5.46 49.85
N THR A 67 -24.28 4.12 49.98
CA THR A 67 -23.18 3.24 49.56
C THR A 67 -23.14 3.09 48.04
N MET A 68 -24.30 3.01 47.37
CA MET A 68 -24.37 3.07 45.90
C MET A 68 -23.96 4.46 45.38
N ALA A 69 -24.37 5.55 46.02
CA ALA A 69 -23.93 6.89 45.65
C ALA A 69 -22.42 7.10 45.87
N GLY A 70 -21.85 6.51 46.93
CA GLY A 70 -20.40 6.51 47.17
C GLY A 70 -19.61 5.73 46.12
N LEU A 71 -20.10 4.54 45.72
CA LEU A 71 -19.49 3.74 44.64
C LEU A 71 -19.67 4.38 43.26
N LEU A 72 -20.81 5.03 42.98
CA LEU A 72 -21.02 5.80 41.76
C LEU A 72 -20.17 7.07 41.71
N LEU A 73 -19.92 7.72 42.86
CA LEU A 73 -19.04 8.88 42.92
C LEU A 73 -17.57 8.47 42.76
N VAL A 74 -17.15 7.34 43.33
CA VAL A 74 -15.80 6.78 43.12
C VAL A 74 -15.64 6.27 41.69
N ALA A 75 -16.68 5.66 41.10
CA ALA A 75 -16.68 5.29 39.69
C ALA A 75 -16.67 6.53 38.78
N MET A 76 -17.44 7.58 39.08
CA MET A 76 -17.39 8.85 38.32
C MET A 76 -16.05 9.56 38.48
N VAL A 77 -15.43 9.57 39.66
CA VAL A 77 -14.10 10.15 39.86
C VAL A 77 -13.03 9.28 39.18
N ALA A 78 -13.18 7.96 39.16
CA ALA A 78 -12.30 7.06 38.41
C ALA A 78 -12.51 7.19 36.90
N THR A 79 -13.74 7.36 36.40
CA THR A 79 -14.04 7.62 34.99
C THR A 79 -13.59 9.02 34.58
N VAL A 80 -13.62 10.01 35.48
CA VAL A 80 -13.08 11.36 35.22
C VAL A 80 -11.56 11.38 35.31
N CYS A 81 -10.92 10.58 36.18
CA CYS A 81 -9.46 10.44 36.24
C CYS A 81 -8.92 9.57 35.10
N VAL A 82 -9.61 8.49 34.72
CA VAL A 82 -9.29 7.71 33.52
C VAL A 82 -9.60 8.53 32.28
N ALA A 83 -10.67 9.33 32.26
CA ALA A 83 -10.89 10.28 31.17
C ALA A 83 -9.86 11.41 31.18
N GLU A 84 -9.31 11.89 32.31
CA GLU A 84 -8.21 12.87 32.31
C GLU A 84 -6.84 12.26 31.98
N ASP A 85 -6.59 10.97 32.23
CA ASP A 85 -5.38 10.28 31.77
C ASP A 85 -5.50 9.88 30.29
N THR A 86 -6.70 9.47 29.84
CA THR A 86 -7.03 9.30 28.41
C THR A 86 -7.06 10.64 27.70
N VAL A 87 -7.47 11.73 28.36
CA VAL A 87 -7.46 13.10 27.83
C VAL A 87 -6.09 13.75 27.98
N LYS A 88 -5.18 13.30 28.84
CA LYS A 88 -3.76 13.72 28.76
C LYS A 88 -2.98 12.92 27.73
N GLU A 89 -3.37 11.69 27.44
CA GLU A 89 -2.92 10.93 26.27
C GLU A 89 -3.57 11.42 24.97
N MET A 90 -4.80 11.99 25.00
CA MET A 90 -5.48 12.59 23.84
C MET A 90 -5.26 14.11 23.68
N GLU A 91 -4.93 14.88 24.72
CA GLU A 91 -4.49 16.30 24.64
C GLU A 91 -3.00 16.41 24.30
N GLY A 92 -2.28 15.28 24.25
CA GLY A 92 -1.03 15.13 23.52
C GLY A 92 -1.22 14.91 22.00
N VAL A 93 -2.47 14.70 21.54
CA VAL A 93 -2.81 14.61 20.11
C VAL A 93 -3.27 15.99 19.64
N ALA A 94 -2.29 16.82 19.27
CA ALA A 94 -2.53 18.01 18.47
C ALA A 94 -3.26 17.61 17.15
N PRO A 95 -4.08 18.50 16.56
CA PRO A 95 -4.56 18.32 15.19
C PRO A 95 -3.35 18.04 14.32
N MET A 96 -3.41 17.02 13.45
CA MET A 96 -2.32 16.60 12.55
C MET A 96 -1.46 17.79 12.14
N SER A 97 -0.41 18.04 12.92
CA SER A 97 0.71 18.81 12.44
C SER A 97 1.35 17.89 11.42
N ASN A 98 1.76 18.46 10.29
CA ASN A 98 2.67 17.84 9.32
C ASN A 98 3.98 17.40 10.01
N ASN A 99 3.90 16.40 10.87
CA ASN A 99 5.01 15.58 11.28
C ASN A 99 4.97 14.35 10.37
N THR A 100 5.10 14.61 9.07
CA THR A 100 6.00 13.80 8.26
C THR A 100 7.26 13.61 9.12
N PRO A 101 7.75 12.39 9.37
CA PRO A 101 9.06 12.25 10.00
C PRO A 101 9.98 13.21 9.25
N THR A 102 10.59 14.16 9.95
CA THR A 102 11.53 15.07 9.29
C THR A 102 12.51 14.17 8.57
N ILE A 103 12.67 14.39 7.25
CA ILE A 103 13.57 13.62 6.37
C ILE A 103 14.92 13.32 7.06
N LEU A 104 15.38 14.21 7.94
CA LEU A 104 16.55 14.05 8.82
C LEU A 104 16.59 12.83 9.73
N ASN A 105 15.47 12.37 10.30
CA ASN A 105 15.45 11.17 11.15
C ASN A 105 15.69 9.89 10.33
N THR A 106 15.54 9.94 9.00
CA THR A 106 15.87 8.81 8.11
C THR A 106 17.32 8.80 7.62
N LEU A 107 18.05 9.92 7.78
CA LEU A 107 19.42 10.15 7.27
C LEU A 107 20.54 9.85 8.26
N LYS A 108 20.20 9.62 9.53
CA LYS A 108 21.09 8.93 10.45
C LYS A 108 20.77 7.44 10.33
N PRO A 109 21.73 6.56 10.04
CA PRO A 109 21.50 5.14 10.19
C PRO A 109 21.02 4.92 11.61
N ASN A 110 19.82 4.37 11.72
CA ASN A 110 19.33 3.88 12.98
C ASN A 110 20.21 2.68 13.30
N SER A 111 21.04 2.78 14.34
CA SER A 111 21.87 1.65 14.80
C SER A 111 21.02 0.44 15.21
N ASP A 112 19.70 0.66 15.35
CA ASP A 112 18.70 -0.33 15.70
C ASP A 112 17.89 -0.79 14.47
N ASP A 113 18.21 -0.36 13.23
CA ASP A 113 17.59 -0.87 11.99
C ASP A 113 18.09 -2.31 11.73
N PRO A 114 17.25 -3.33 11.92
CA PRO A 114 17.70 -4.71 11.83
C PRO A 114 17.65 -5.23 10.39
N THR A 115 17.20 -4.46 9.40
CA THR A 115 17.10 -4.90 8.01
C THR A 115 18.48 -5.20 7.39
N ALA A 116 18.51 -5.91 6.25
CA ALA A 116 19.75 -6.09 5.50
C ALA A 116 20.40 -4.75 5.10
N MET A 117 19.59 -3.73 4.80
CA MET A 117 20.06 -2.37 4.53
C MET A 117 20.67 -1.73 5.78
N GLY A 118 19.98 -1.79 6.92
CA GLY A 118 20.47 -1.24 8.20
C GLY A 118 21.79 -1.87 8.62
N ARG A 119 21.89 -3.21 8.58
CA ARG A 119 23.14 -3.94 8.83
C ARG A 119 24.27 -3.53 7.90
N TRP A 120 23.96 -3.36 6.60
CA TRP A 120 24.93 -2.92 5.62
C TRP A 120 25.43 -1.49 5.88
N GLN A 121 24.52 -0.57 6.21
CA GLN A 121 24.88 0.80 6.58
C GLN A 121 25.77 0.82 7.83
N ALA A 122 25.41 0.08 8.88
CA ALA A 122 26.22 -0.04 10.09
C ALA A 122 27.60 -0.64 9.80
N ALA A 123 27.69 -1.66 8.93
CA ALA A 123 28.95 -2.26 8.52
C ALA A 123 29.83 -1.27 7.75
N LEU A 124 29.24 -0.49 6.84
CA LEU A 124 29.94 0.56 6.10
C LEU A 124 30.48 1.65 7.02
N GLU A 125 29.68 2.14 7.97
CA GLU A 125 30.11 3.20 8.90
C GLU A 125 31.28 2.79 9.78
N GLN A 126 31.38 1.51 10.13
CA GLN A 126 32.50 1.01 10.93
C GLN A 126 33.82 0.99 10.16
N VAL A 127 33.79 0.84 8.84
CA VAL A 127 35.00 0.65 8.03
C VAL A 127 35.38 1.87 7.20
N LEU A 128 34.40 2.70 6.82
CA LEU A 128 34.65 3.92 6.08
C LEU A 128 35.27 4.99 6.99
N PRO A 129 36.18 5.83 6.46
CA PRO A 129 36.74 6.93 7.24
C PRO A 129 35.65 7.97 7.57
N ASP A 130 35.82 8.70 8.67
CA ASP A 130 34.90 9.78 9.06
C ASP A 130 34.64 10.74 7.88
N PRO A 131 33.39 10.82 7.38
CA PRO A 131 33.09 11.65 6.23
C PRO A 131 33.18 13.13 6.59
N LYS A 132 33.67 13.93 5.65
CA LYS A 132 33.63 15.40 5.76
C LYS A 132 32.46 15.95 4.91
N PRO A 133 31.51 16.69 5.51
CA PRO A 133 30.49 17.38 4.75
C PRO A 133 31.11 18.40 3.80
N LEU A 134 30.58 18.47 2.59
CA LEU A 134 31.01 19.38 1.54
C LEU A 134 29.87 20.39 1.25
N PRO A 135 30.10 21.70 1.41
CA PRO A 135 29.08 22.71 1.18
C PRO A 135 28.86 22.96 -0.31
N PHE A 136 27.63 23.30 -0.68
CA PHE A 136 27.29 23.82 -1.99
C PHE A 136 27.58 25.32 -2.08
N HIS A 137 28.02 25.74 -3.26
CA HIS A 137 28.23 27.12 -3.64
C HIS A 137 27.53 27.40 -4.96
N ASN A 138 27.30 28.69 -5.23
CA ASN A 138 26.77 29.15 -6.52
C ASN A 138 25.46 28.46 -6.94
N VAL A 139 24.56 28.16 -5.98
CA VAL A 139 23.34 27.40 -6.24
C VAL A 139 22.34 28.17 -7.10
N HIS A 140 21.88 27.57 -8.20
CA HIS A 140 20.86 28.10 -9.08
C HIS A 140 19.75 27.08 -9.32
N LEU A 141 18.52 27.58 -9.49
CA LEU A 141 17.33 26.76 -9.79
C LEU A 141 16.72 27.18 -11.12
N ILE A 142 16.14 26.23 -11.86
CA ILE A 142 15.33 26.52 -13.05
C ILE A 142 14.17 25.53 -13.19
N GLY A 143 13.02 26.03 -13.61
CA GLY A 143 11.76 25.28 -13.74
C GLY A 143 10.55 26.19 -13.49
N PRO A 144 9.33 25.63 -13.38
CA PRO A 144 9.01 24.23 -13.60
C PRO A 144 9.02 23.84 -15.09
N PHE A 145 9.47 22.62 -15.38
CA PHE A 145 9.18 21.91 -16.64
C PHE A 145 8.09 20.87 -16.41
N GLU A 146 7.49 20.37 -17.49
CA GLU A 146 6.37 19.43 -17.43
C GLU A 146 6.78 18.06 -16.84
N ASN A 147 5.95 17.46 -15.99
CA ASN A 147 6.17 16.12 -15.45
C ASN A 147 4.90 15.26 -15.36
N ALA A 148 3.77 15.72 -15.92
CA ALA A 148 2.50 14.98 -15.85
C ALA A 148 2.67 13.53 -16.33
N GLY A 149 2.14 12.58 -15.57
CA GLY A 149 2.27 11.16 -15.87
C GLY A 149 3.72 10.67 -15.88
N TYR A 150 4.58 11.20 -15.02
CA TYR A 150 6.00 10.83 -14.94
C TYR A 150 6.76 10.98 -16.27
N GLN A 151 6.28 11.81 -17.21
CA GLN A 151 6.92 11.98 -18.52
C GLN A 151 8.33 12.57 -18.39
N GLY A 152 8.56 13.36 -17.34
CA GLY A 152 9.84 13.93 -17.07
C GLY A 152 10.93 12.87 -16.82
N LEU A 153 10.59 11.67 -16.33
CA LEU A 153 11.59 10.61 -16.09
C LEU A 153 12.32 10.22 -17.39
N LEU A 154 11.66 10.39 -18.55
CA LEU A 154 12.19 10.06 -19.88
C LEU A 154 12.58 11.29 -20.69
N ALA A 155 11.92 12.43 -20.47
CA ALA A 155 12.17 13.66 -21.22
C ALA A 155 13.48 14.30 -20.78
N ALA A 156 14.35 14.62 -21.75
CA ALA A 156 15.50 15.48 -21.52
C ALA A 156 15.09 16.95 -21.67
N TYR A 157 15.40 17.79 -20.68
CA TYR A 157 15.20 19.24 -20.79
C TYR A 157 16.52 19.97 -21.07
N PRO A 158 16.49 21.21 -21.59
CA PRO A 158 17.70 21.93 -22.00
C PRO A 158 18.85 21.98 -20.95
N PRO A 159 18.58 22.13 -19.64
CA PRO A 159 19.63 22.11 -18.61
C PRO A 159 20.49 20.83 -18.56
N GLU A 160 20.03 19.71 -19.12
CA GLU A 160 20.80 18.46 -19.20
C GLU A 160 21.91 18.51 -20.27
N GLN A 161 21.76 19.38 -21.27
CA GLN A 161 22.70 19.48 -22.40
C GLN A 161 23.79 20.49 -22.12
N GLU A 162 23.43 21.64 -21.54
CA GLU A 162 24.37 22.69 -21.18
C GLU A 162 23.89 23.51 -19.98
N ILE A 163 24.87 23.99 -19.20
CA ILE A 163 24.63 24.86 -18.06
C ILE A 163 24.99 26.30 -18.48
N ASP A 164 24.05 26.95 -19.17
CA ASP A 164 24.08 28.40 -19.41
C ASP A 164 23.14 29.12 -18.43
N LEU A 165 23.71 29.76 -17.41
CA LEU A 165 22.97 30.49 -16.38
C LEU A 165 22.26 31.74 -16.90
N THR A 166 22.48 32.13 -18.16
CA THR A 166 21.85 33.29 -18.79
C THR A 166 20.73 32.92 -19.76
N ALA A 167 20.57 31.63 -20.06
CA ALA A 167 19.59 31.15 -21.02
C ALA A 167 18.14 31.23 -20.49
N VAL A 168 17.21 31.35 -21.43
CA VAL A 168 15.76 31.30 -21.21
C VAL A 168 15.21 30.13 -22.01
N TYR A 169 14.38 29.32 -21.38
CA TYR A 169 13.77 28.13 -21.99
C TYR A 169 12.25 28.16 -21.85
N GLN A 170 11.57 27.39 -22.69
CA GLN A 170 10.15 27.12 -22.50
C GLN A 170 9.97 26.12 -21.34
N GLY A 171 9.29 26.55 -20.28
CA GLY A 171 8.84 25.72 -19.17
C GLY A 171 7.36 25.35 -19.29
N LYS A 172 6.82 24.79 -18.21
CA LYS A 172 5.46 24.23 -18.12
C LYS A 172 4.36 25.28 -18.34
N GLY A 173 4.41 26.37 -17.56
CA GLY A 173 3.44 27.48 -17.63
C GLY A 173 3.90 28.71 -18.41
N GLY A 174 5.08 28.68 -19.03
CA GLY A 174 5.68 29.85 -19.69
C GLY A 174 7.21 29.78 -19.75
N GLU A 175 7.86 30.89 -20.10
CA GLU A 175 9.32 30.97 -20.12
C GLU A 175 9.92 30.86 -18.71
N VAL A 176 11.02 30.12 -18.59
CA VAL A 176 11.77 29.89 -17.35
C VAL A 176 13.25 30.21 -17.56
N SER A 177 13.92 30.70 -16.52
CA SER A 177 15.34 31.04 -16.53
C SER A 177 15.98 30.70 -15.19
N TRP A 178 17.31 30.57 -15.16
CA TRP A 178 18.04 30.28 -13.93
C TRP A 178 17.89 31.40 -12.90
N ARG A 179 17.55 31.01 -11.67
CA ARG A 179 17.43 31.91 -10.52
C ARG A 179 18.48 31.57 -9.49
N ARG A 180 19.27 32.56 -9.08
CA ARG A 180 20.23 32.40 -8.00
C ARG A 180 19.49 32.15 -6.68
N ALA A 181 19.73 30.99 -6.07
CA ALA A 181 19.13 30.58 -4.80
C ALA A 181 20.16 30.65 -3.67
N GLN A 182 20.56 31.86 -3.26
CA GLN A 182 21.62 32.04 -2.25
C GLN A 182 21.29 31.38 -0.90
N GLY A 183 20.00 31.27 -0.55
CA GLY A 183 19.56 30.57 0.65
C GLY A 183 19.81 29.06 0.64
N LEU A 184 20.20 28.48 -0.50
CA LEU A 184 20.58 27.07 -0.63
C LEU A 184 22.10 26.84 -0.61
N ASP A 185 22.91 27.90 -0.54
CA ASP A 185 24.36 27.74 -0.33
C ASP A 185 24.67 27.14 1.06
N GLY A 186 25.79 26.46 1.17
CA GLY A 186 26.25 25.81 2.39
C GLY A 186 25.82 24.35 2.48
N LEU A 187 25.59 23.88 3.70
CA LEU A 187 25.15 22.51 3.94
C LEU A 187 23.62 22.44 3.89
N LEU A 188 23.08 21.57 3.03
CA LEU A 188 21.64 21.33 2.88
C LEU A 188 21.17 20.13 3.70
N GLN A 189 21.56 20.08 4.97
CA GLN A 189 21.24 18.94 5.83
C GLN A 189 19.75 18.89 6.20
N GLU A 190 19.12 20.06 6.38
CA GLU A 190 17.70 20.18 6.69
C GLU A 190 16.90 20.41 5.39
N PRO A 191 15.71 19.80 5.24
CA PRO A 191 14.84 20.04 4.08
C PRO A 191 14.50 21.52 3.93
N LYS A 192 14.67 22.05 2.72
CA LYS A 192 14.26 23.40 2.34
C LYS A 192 13.20 23.37 1.26
N GLU A 193 12.19 24.21 1.41
CA GLU A 193 11.14 24.41 0.42
C GLU A 193 11.64 25.22 -0.77
N LEU A 194 11.56 24.66 -1.98
CA LEU A 194 12.01 25.31 -3.21
C LEU A 194 10.99 26.35 -3.72
N SER A 195 9.79 26.36 -3.15
CA SER A 195 8.72 27.31 -3.47
C SER A 195 9.09 28.77 -3.16
N GLU A 196 10.14 29.01 -2.36
CA GLU A 196 10.70 30.35 -2.12
C GLU A 196 11.31 30.98 -3.39
N TRP A 197 11.77 30.18 -4.35
CA TRP A 197 12.46 30.65 -5.56
C TRP A 197 11.69 30.40 -6.86
N LEU A 198 10.88 29.35 -6.91
CA LEU A 198 10.10 28.96 -8.08
C LEU A 198 8.62 28.79 -7.68
N PRO A 199 7.65 29.19 -8.53
CA PRO A 199 6.24 29.02 -8.21
C PRO A 199 5.91 27.52 -8.13
N PRO A 200 5.37 27.02 -7.00
CA PRO A 200 5.07 25.61 -6.85
C PRO A 200 3.93 25.20 -7.79
N GLU A 201 4.13 24.09 -8.49
CA GLU A 201 3.14 23.53 -9.41
C GLU A 201 3.24 22.00 -9.37
N ALA A 202 2.12 21.29 -9.16
CA ALA A 202 2.12 19.83 -9.17
C ALA A 202 2.62 19.29 -10.52
N TRP A 203 3.18 18.09 -10.53
CA TRP A 203 3.71 17.43 -11.72
C TRP A 203 4.73 18.31 -12.45
N SER A 204 5.84 18.63 -11.78
CA SER A 204 6.87 19.49 -12.33
C SER A 204 8.28 18.92 -12.18
N VAL A 205 9.15 19.28 -13.13
CA VAL A 205 10.59 19.04 -13.05
C VAL A 205 11.31 20.34 -12.71
N ILE A 206 12.25 20.27 -11.78
CA ILE A 206 13.12 21.37 -11.39
C ILE A 206 14.57 20.93 -11.55
N TYR A 207 15.42 21.82 -12.03
CA TYR A 207 16.86 21.61 -12.01
C TYR A 207 17.52 22.47 -10.94
N LEU A 208 18.50 21.88 -10.27
CA LEU A 208 19.41 22.56 -9.36
C LEU A 208 20.84 22.43 -9.89
N TYR A 209 21.49 23.56 -10.11
CA TYR A 209 22.93 23.64 -10.35
C TYR A 209 23.63 24.09 -9.08
N ALA A 210 24.74 23.44 -8.72
CA ALA A 210 25.59 23.81 -7.60
C ALA A 210 27.07 23.54 -7.92
N GLU A 211 27.95 24.20 -7.18
CA GLU A 211 29.39 24.02 -7.24
C GLU A 211 29.92 23.51 -5.90
N VAL A 212 30.89 22.58 -5.96
CA VAL A 212 31.61 22.06 -4.79
C VAL A 212 33.11 22.16 -5.02
N GLU A 213 33.83 22.66 -4.03
CA GLU A 213 35.30 22.76 -4.10
C GLU A 213 35.99 21.71 -3.22
N VAL A 214 37.02 21.08 -3.79
CA VAL A 214 37.92 20.20 -3.04
C VAL A 214 39.37 20.51 -3.38
N GLU A 215 40.27 20.40 -2.41
CA GLU A 215 41.70 20.71 -2.59
C GLU A 215 42.49 19.56 -3.23
N GLU A 216 41.99 18.33 -3.09
CA GLU A 216 42.62 17.10 -3.56
C GLU A 216 41.57 16.11 -4.08
N PRO A 217 41.94 15.06 -4.86
CA PRO A 217 40.97 14.11 -5.38
C PRO A 217 40.28 13.30 -4.26
N HIS A 218 38.95 13.33 -4.21
CA HIS A 218 38.13 12.63 -3.22
C HIS A 218 37.15 11.67 -3.89
N ILE A 219 36.77 10.61 -3.17
CA ILE A 219 35.47 9.96 -3.36
C ILE A 219 34.49 10.63 -2.40
N ALA A 220 33.37 11.09 -2.94
CA ALA A 220 32.26 11.59 -2.15
C ALA A 220 31.02 10.72 -2.36
N GLU A 221 30.22 10.58 -1.32
CA GLU A 221 28.85 10.08 -1.43
C GLU A 221 27.92 11.27 -1.58
N MET A 222 27.08 11.19 -2.59
CA MET A 222 25.95 12.07 -2.81
C MET A 222 24.69 11.33 -2.36
N ALA A 223 23.91 11.90 -1.45
CA ALA A 223 22.66 11.31 -0.97
C ALA A 223 21.57 12.37 -0.85
N THR A 224 20.34 12.01 -1.22
CA THR A 224 19.21 12.96 -1.28
C THR A 224 18.20 12.69 -0.18
N GLY A 225 17.50 13.75 0.23
CA GLY A 225 16.35 13.70 1.12
C GLY A 225 15.23 14.54 0.52
N THR A 226 14.56 14.02 -0.50
CA THR A 226 13.48 14.71 -1.21
C THR A 226 12.40 13.71 -1.60
N PRO A 227 11.11 14.13 -1.65
CA PRO A 227 10.04 13.31 -2.20
C PRO A 227 10.11 13.18 -3.73
N ALA A 228 11.00 13.93 -4.41
CA ALA A 228 11.20 13.84 -5.85
C ALA A 228 12.01 12.62 -6.28
N ASN A 229 11.80 12.17 -7.52
CA ASN A 229 12.77 11.32 -8.20
C ASN A 229 13.98 12.16 -8.62
N VAL A 230 15.20 11.69 -8.34
CA VAL A 230 16.42 12.49 -8.55
C VAL A 230 17.32 11.89 -9.62
N TRP A 231 17.67 12.69 -10.63
CA TRP A 231 18.89 12.47 -11.39
C TRP A 231 19.96 13.40 -10.87
N ALA A 232 21.20 12.93 -10.89
CA ALA A 232 22.31 13.73 -10.47
C ALA A 232 23.54 13.47 -11.33
N TRP A 233 24.19 14.57 -11.75
CA TRP A 233 25.43 14.56 -12.49
C TRP A 233 26.53 15.26 -11.67
N ALA A 234 27.73 14.69 -11.71
CA ALA A 234 28.94 15.31 -11.19
C ALA A 234 29.92 15.51 -12.34
N ASN A 235 30.28 16.76 -12.64
CA ASN A 235 31.15 17.13 -13.75
C ASN A 235 30.70 16.52 -15.10
N GLU A 236 29.41 16.62 -15.42
CA GLU A 236 28.78 16.08 -16.64
C GLU A 236 28.66 14.55 -16.69
N GLU A 237 29.22 13.83 -15.71
CA GLU A 237 29.04 12.38 -15.57
C GLU A 237 27.79 12.06 -14.74
N LEU A 238 26.89 11.25 -15.30
CA LEU A 238 25.65 10.84 -14.63
C LEU A 238 25.95 9.83 -13.51
N ALA A 239 25.53 10.14 -12.30
CA ALA A 239 25.81 9.35 -11.10
C ALA A 239 24.56 8.69 -10.49
N ILE A 240 23.41 9.35 -10.55
CA ILE A 240 22.12 8.81 -10.10
C ILE A 240 21.13 8.89 -11.26
N THR A 241 20.47 7.78 -11.58
CA THR A 241 19.33 7.74 -12.51
C THR A 241 18.30 6.74 -12.01
N PRO A 242 17.11 7.15 -11.61
CA PRO A 242 16.05 6.19 -11.34
C PRO A 242 15.57 5.63 -12.68
N ILE A 243 15.52 4.30 -12.78
CA ILE A 243 14.86 3.60 -13.90
C ILE A 243 13.35 3.56 -13.68
N PHE A 244 12.94 3.72 -12.43
CA PHE A 244 11.62 3.45 -11.93
C PHE A 244 11.11 4.66 -11.17
N PRO A 245 9.84 5.10 -11.33
CA PRO A 245 9.27 6.12 -10.45
C PRO A 245 9.26 5.59 -9.02
N HIS A 246 10.11 6.16 -8.18
CA HIS A 246 10.16 5.90 -6.75
C HIS A 246 9.37 7.01 -6.06
N LEU A 247 8.30 6.64 -5.37
CA LEU A 247 7.65 7.52 -4.42
C LEU A 247 8.36 7.30 -3.09
N GLU A 248 8.90 8.37 -2.51
CA GLU A 248 9.51 8.45 -1.17
C GLU A 248 10.79 7.62 -0.93
N ARG A 249 11.93 8.16 -1.40
CA ARG A 249 13.27 7.65 -1.07
C ARG A 249 14.16 8.70 -0.39
N PRO A 250 13.80 9.28 0.76
CA PRO A 250 14.85 9.90 1.55
C PRO A 250 15.86 8.80 1.90
N VAL A 251 17.12 8.98 1.46
CA VAL A 251 18.34 8.18 1.76
C VAL A 251 18.70 7.03 0.80
N GLU A 252 17.80 6.54 -0.06
CA GLU A 252 18.15 5.47 -1.02
C GLU A 252 18.76 5.98 -2.32
N ASP A 253 18.46 7.23 -2.70
CA ASP A 253 19.10 7.89 -3.84
C ASP A 253 20.50 8.33 -3.43
N ARG A 254 21.42 7.37 -3.42
CA ARG A 254 22.83 7.60 -3.19
C ARG A 254 23.68 7.11 -4.34
N ALA A 255 24.80 7.77 -4.54
CA ALA A 255 25.87 7.29 -5.41
C ALA A 255 27.21 7.80 -4.91
N PHE A 256 28.24 6.97 -5.08
CA PHE A 256 29.61 7.45 -5.00
C PHE A 256 29.99 8.21 -6.27
N ILE A 257 30.75 9.28 -6.11
CA ILE A 257 31.25 10.10 -7.21
C ILE A 257 32.72 10.48 -6.97
N LYS A 258 33.40 10.85 -8.04
CA LYS A 258 34.79 11.33 -8.01
C LYS A 258 34.82 12.84 -8.13
N LEU A 259 35.47 13.48 -7.18
CA LEU A 259 35.72 14.92 -7.21
C LEU A 259 37.17 15.18 -7.63
N LYS A 260 37.37 16.14 -8.54
CA LYS A 260 38.69 16.62 -8.96
C LYS A 260 39.09 17.85 -8.14
N PRO A 261 40.39 18.09 -7.94
CA PRO A 261 40.86 19.33 -7.31
C PRO A 261 40.28 20.58 -8.01
N GLY A 262 39.85 21.56 -7.22
CA GLY A 262 39.16 22.77 -7.68
C GLY A 262 37.63 22.63 -7.68
N THR A 263 36.99 23.41 -8.54
CA THR A 263 35.52 23.49 -8.63
C THR A 263 34.95 22.29 -9.40
N ASN A 264 33.97 21.63 -8.80
CA ASN A 264 33.19 20.53 -9.37
C ASN A 264 31.77 20.99 -9.58
N LYS A 265 31.21 20.71 -10.76
CA LYS A 265 29.83 21.06 -11.11
C LYS A 265 28.88 19.94 -10.72
N ILE A 266 27.81 20.27 -10.01
CA ILE A 266 26.74 19.36 -9.64
C ILE A 266 25.46 19.83 -10.30
N LEU A 267 24.80 18.95 -11.04
CA LEU A 267 23.48 19.19 -11.60
C LEU A 267 22.52 18.15 -11.03
N LEU A 268 21.38 18.59 -10.52
CA LEU A 268 20.28 17.72 -10.08
C LEU A 268 19.06 17.99 -10.96
N LYS A 269 18.33 16.94 -11.31
CA LYS A 269 17.00 16.99 -11.89
C LYS A 269 16.04 16.37 -10.89
N LEU A 270 15.07 17.15 -10.44
CA LEU A 270 14.13 16.81 -9.38
C LEU A 270 12.73 16.70 -9.99
N HIS A 271 12.14 15.51 -9.93
CA HIS A 271 10.79 15.23 -10.43
C HIS A 271 9.78 15.21 -9.29
N PHE A 272 9.01 16.27 -9.17
CA PHE A 272 7.92 16.36 -8.21
C PHE A 272 6.60 15.93 -8.86
N SER A 273 5.83 15.12 -8.13
CA SER A 273 4.44 14.78 -8.39
C SER A 273 3.53 15.82 -7.72
N ILE A 274 2.62 15.40 -6.85
CA ILE A 274 1.76 16.30 -6.06
C ILE A 274 2.43 16.75 -4.76
N ASP A 275 3.59 16.17 -4.45
CA ASP A 275 4.31 16.38 -3.20
C ASP A 275 4.93 17.78 -3.09
N PRO A 276 5.09 18.30 -1.86
CA PRO A 276 5.80 19.55 -1.62
C PRO A 276 7.20 19.53 -2.24
N TRP A 277 7.60 20.66 -2.81
CA TRP A 277 8.91 20.83 -3.43
C TRP A 277 10.00 21.01 -2.37
N SER A 278 10.27 19.97 -1.59
CA SER A 278 11.28 20.00 -0.53
C SER A 278 12.58 19.31 -0.94
N LEU A 279 13.71 19.85 -0.49
CA LEU A 279 15.04 19.30 -0.76
C LEU A 279 15.93 19.35 0.48
N ALA A 280 16.38 18.17 0.93
CA ALA A 280 17.62 17.99 1.69
C ALA A 280 18.63 17.26 0.82
N PHE A 281 19.91 17.56 1.00
CA PHE A 281 20.99 16.97 0.21
C PHE A 281 22.28 16.87 1.02
N HIS A 282 22.87 15.68 1.01
CA HIS A 282 24.09 15.37 1.75
C HIS A 282 25.21 15.03 0.79
N PHE A 283 26.31 15.75 0.94
CA PHE A 283 27.52 15.54 0.16
C PHE A 283 28.67 15.27 1.14
N LYS A 284 29.11 14.01 1.21
CA LYS A 284 30.05 13.52 2.22
C LYS A 284 31.32 13.00 1.54
N SER A 285 32.46 13.63 1.79
CA SER A 285 33.76 13.13 1.31
C SER A 285 34.32 12.06 2.22
N TYR A 286 34.60 10.88 1.66
CA TYR A 286 35.26 9.75 2.31
C TYR A 286 36.77 9.69 2.00
N ARG A 287 37.37 10.82 1.60
CA ARG A 287 38.80 11.00 1.32
C ARG A 287 39.30 10.12 0.16
N ARG A 288 40.46 9.46 0.31
CA ARG A 288 41.21 8.86 -0.80
C ARG A 288 40.61 7.51 -1.20
N PRO A 289 40.42 7.23 -2.51
CA PRO A 289 39.79 6.00 -2.96
C PRO A 289 40.40 4.70 -2.41
N LYS A 290 41.74 4.65 -2.27
CA LYS A 290 42.44 3.47 -1.75
C LYS A 290 42.07 3.11 -0.31
N ASP A 291 41.70 4.10 0.50
CA ASP A 291 41.32 3.88 1.90
C ASP A 291 39.95 3.17 1.94
N ILE A 292 39.03 3.54 1.04
CA ILE A 292 37.71 2.91 0.87
C ILE A 292 37.84 1.48 0.32
N GLU A 293 38.68 1.28 -0.70
CA GLU A 293 38.94 -0.05 -1.26
C GLU A 293 39.46 -1.03 -0.21
N ALA A 294 40.42 -0.59 0.62
CA ALA A 294 40.97 -1.41 1.70
C ALA A 294 39.92 -1.74 2.77
N ALA A 295 39.07 -0.77 3.12
CA ALA A 295 37.97 -0.95 4.06
C ALA A 295 36.95 -1.99 3.56
N LEU A 296 36.51 -1.89 2.31
CA LEU A 296 35.56 -2.84 1.71
C LEU A 296 36.18 -4.24 1.54
N ALA A 297 37.47 -4.32 1.21
CA ALA A 297 38.19 -5.59 1.17
C ALA A 297 38.26 -6.24 2.57
N ASP A 298 38.33 -5.46 3.65
CA ASP A 298 38.28 -5.98 5.02
C ASP A 298 36.90 -6.59 5.33
N VAL A 299 35.81 -5.90 4.97
CA VAL A 299 34.43 -6.39 5.12
C VAL A 299 34.25 -7.72 4.39
N LEU A 300 34.69 -7.81 3.13
CA LEU A 300 34.61 -9.04 2.35
C LEU A 300 35.31 -10.23 3.01
N ASN A 301 36.44 -9.99 3.66
CA ASN A 301 37.27 -11.05 4.25
C ASN A 301 36.83 -11.43 5.66
N ARG A 302 36.17 -10.53 6.40
CA ARG A 302 35.90 -10.70 7.83
C ARG A 302 34.43 -10.84 8.20
N SER A 303 33.52 -10.29 7.40
CA SER A 303 32.09 -10.34 7.75
C SER A 303 31.60 -11.79 7.75
N PRO A 304 30.92 -12.26 8.80
CA PRO A 304 30.30 -13.59 8.82
C PRO A 304 29.01 -13.64 7.99
N ASP A 305 28.39 -12.49 7.70
CA ASP A 305 27.12 -12.38 6.98
C ASP A 305 27.32 -12.36 5.45
N ASP A 306 26.74 -13.34 4.76
CA ASP A 306 26.82 -13.48 3.30
C ASP A 306 26.22 -12.29 2.53
N VAL A 307 25.10 -11.74 3.02
CA VAL A 307 24.44 -10.58 2.37
C VAL A 307 25.37 -9.35 2.42
N THR A 308 25.98 -9.09 3.58
CA THR A 308 26.98 -8.03 3.76
C THR A 308 28.19 -8.22 2.85
N ARG A 309 28.69 -9.46 2.67
CA ARG A 309 29.78 -9.75 1.72
C ARG A 309 29.35 -9.47 0.28
N LEU A 310 28.15 -9.89 -0.11
CA LEU A 310 27.62 -9.63 -1.44
C LEU A 310 27.51 -8.12 -1.73
N LEU A 311 27.00 -7.34 -0.76
CA LEU A 311 26.91 -5.89 -0.86
C LEU A 311 28.27 -5.19 -0.97
N ALA A 312 29.27 -5.67 -0.23
CA ALA A 312 30.63 -5.16 -0.37
C ALA A 312 31.20 -5.38 -1.79
N ARG A 313 30.80 -6.44 -2.51
CA ARG A 313 31.18 -6.62 -3.92
C ARG A 313 30.52 -5.60 -4.84
N TYR A 314 29.22 -5.35 -4.65
CA TYR A 314 28.49 -4.31 -5.39
C TYR A 314 29.16 -2.95 -5.23
N THR A 315 29.43 -2.56 -3.98
CA THR A 315 30.08 -1.27 -3.68
C THR A 315 31.51 -1.21 -4.18
N LEU A 316 32.29 -2.30 -4.17
CA LEU A 316 33.60 -2.30 -4.81
C LEU A 316 33.53 -2.08 -6.33
N ALA A 317 32.56 -2.69 -7.01
CA ALA A 317 32.36 -2.45 -8.44
C ALA A 317 32.05 -0.97 -8.71
N GLU A 318 31.21 -0.35 -7.87
CA GLU A 318 30.92 1.08 -7.91
C GLU A 318 32.15 1.95 -7.68
N ILE A 319 32.91 1.71 -6.62
CA ILE A 319 34.12 2.47 -6.29
C ILE A 319 35.17 2.36 -7.40
N PHE A 320 35.34 1.21 -8.06
CA PHE A 320 36.24 1.10 -9.20
C PHE A 320 35.72 1.82 -10.44
N ALA A 321 34.42 1.75 -10.72
CA ALA A 321 33.78 2.44 -11.84
C ALA A 321 33.92 3.96 -11.70
N VAL A 322 33.60 4.51 -10.53
CA VAL A 322 33.72 5.93 -10.19
C VAL A 322 35.15 6.44 -10.37
N GLN A 323 36.15 5.60 -10.14
CA GLN A 323 37.54 5.97 -10.35
C GLN A 323 37.97 5.99 -11.82
N GLY A 324 37.19 5.38 -12.71
CA GLY A 324 37.54 5.09 -14.11
C GLY A 324 38.46 3.87 -14.25
N ASN A 325 38.50 2.97 -13.26
CA ASN A 325 39.37 1.78 -13.28
C ASN A 325 38.67 0.60 -13.98
N VAL A 326 38.62 0.67 -15.31
CA VAL A 326 37.91 -0.30 -16.18
C VAL A 326 38.27 -1.75 -15.86
N GLU A 327 39.55 -2.08 -15.72
CA GLU A 327 40.00 -3.46 -15.48
C GLU A 327 39.55 -3.98 -14.11
N ALA A 328 39.62 -3.14 -13.07
CA ALA A 328 39.16 -3.52 -11.73
C ALA A 328 37.64 -3.64 -11.67
N THR A 329 36.91 -2.75 -12.35
CA THR A 329 35.44 -2.82 -12.45
C THR A 329 35.02 -4.14 -13.10
N TYR A 330 35.61 -4.52 -14.24
CA TYR A 330 35.31 -5.81 -14.88
C TYR A 330 35.59 -7.00 -13.96
N ARG A 331 36.71 -7.01 -13.23
CA ARG A 331 37.00 -8.06 -12.25
C ARG A 331 35.99 -8.12 -11.12
N ALA A 332 35.54 -6.98 -10.62
CA ALA A 332 34.54 -6.91 -9.55
C ALA A 332 33.18 -7.44 -10.04
N LEU A 333 32.76 -7.07 -11.26
CA LEU A 333 31.55 -7.61 -11.89
C LEU A 333 31.65 -9.13 -12.12
N ASP A 334 32.80 -9.63 -12.55
CA ASP A 334 33.05 -11.08 -12.69
C ASP A 334 33.03 -11.83 -11.34
N ALA A 335 33.53 -11.20 -10.28
CA ALA A 335 33.47 -11.76 -8.94
C ALA A 335 32.02 -11.85 -8.44
N LEU A 336 31.19 -10.84 -8.75
CA LEU A 336 29.76 -10.84 -8.45
C LEU A 336 29.03 -11.99 -9.17
N ARG A 337 29.29 -12.17 -10.48
CA ARG A 337 28.70 -13.27 -11.28
C ARG A 337 29.01 -14.67 -10.75
N ARG A 338 30.15 -14.84 -10.08
CA ARG A 338 30.62 -16.14 -9.56
C ARG A 338 30.33 -16.34 -8.09
N ASP A 339 29.72 -15.37 -7.42
CA ASP A 339 29.42 -15.48 -6.01
C ASP A 339 28.31 -16.52 -5.81
N PRO A 340 28.51 -17.55 -4.97
CA PRO A 340 27.51 -18.60 -4.76
C PRO A 340 26.25 -18.11 -4.06
N PHE A 341 26.31 -16.94 -3.44
CA PHE A 341 25.18 -16.33 -2.75
C PHE A 341 24.37 -15.39 -3.68
N ALA A 342 24.93 -15.04 -4.83
CA ALA A 342 24.28 -14.23 -5.85
C ALA A 342 23.34 -15.09 -6.71
N THR A 343 22.23 -14.49 -7.14
CA THR A 343 21.27 -15.09 -8.08
C THR A 343 21.68 -14.82 -9.53
N LYS A 344 21.00 -15.47 -10.47
CA LYS A 344 21.10 -15.11 -11.89
C LYS A 344 20.76 -13.65 -12.18
N TRP A 345 19.95 -13.00 -11.34
CA TRP A 345 19.54 -11.60 -11.52
C TRP A 345 20.64 -10.62 -11.15
N ASP A 346 21.46 -10.97 -10.16
CA ASP A 346 22.70 -10.25 -9.84
C ASP A 346 23.71 -10.34 -10.99
N ALA A 347 23.82 -11.52 -11.63
CA ALA A 347 24.63 -11.69 -12.84
C ALA A 347 24.09 -10.88 -14.03
N PHE A 348 22.77 -10.84 -14.23
CA PHE A 348 22.15 -10.03 -15.28
C PHE A 348 22.35 -8.53 -15.06
N TRP A 349 22.29 -8.06 -13.81
CA TRP A 349 22.67 -6.69 -13.47
C TRP A 349 24.13 -6.41 -13.85
N ALA A 350 25.06 -7.34 -13.54
CA ALA A 350 26.47 -7.19 -13.88
C ALA A 350 26.72 -7.17 -15.41
N ASP A 351 25.96 -7.96 -16.16
CA ASP A 351 25.96 -7.98 -17.62
C ASP A 351 25.41 -6.68 -18.21
N ALA A 352 24.35 -6.13 -17.62
CA ALA A 352 23.82 -4.83 -18.01
C ALA A 352 24.86 -3.72 -17.76
N ALA A 353 25.60 -3.77 -16.64
CA ALA A 353 26.64 -2.79 -16.34
C ALA A 353 27.79 -2.86 -17.35
N THR A 354 28.17 -4.09 -17.71
CA THR A 354 29.17 -4.38 -18.75
C THR A 354 28.72 -3.84 -20.11
N ARG A 355 27.45 -4.05 -20.46
CA ARG A 355 26.86 -3.58 -21.72
C ARG A 355 26.82 -2.06 -21.77
N GLN A 356 26.36 -1.41 -20.70
CA GLN A 356 26.34 0.05 -20.58
C GLN A 356 27.72 0.64 -20.88
N HIS A 357 28.78 0.13 -20.23
CA HIS A 357 30.14 0.57 -20.54
C HIS A 357 30.55 0.34 -21.99
N SER A 358 30.17 -0.78 -22.59
CA SER A 358 30.49 -1.05 -24.00
C SER A 358 29.76 -0.11 -24.98
N GLU A 359 28.58 0.39 -24.61
CA GLU A 359 27.74 1.25 -25.45
C GLU A 359 28.04 2.74 -25.25
N THR A 360 28.33 3.16 -24.02
CA THR A 360 28.46 4.58 -23.63
C THR A 360 29.89 4.99 -23.29
N GLY A 361 30.78 4.03 -23.04
CA GLY A 361 32.13 4.28 -22.51
C GLY A 361 32.18 4.53 -21.00
N SER A 362 31.05 4.49 -20.28
CA SER A 362 31.01 4.60 -18.81
C SER A 362 30.20 3.47 -18.17
N PHE A 363 30.69 2.98 -17.03
CA PHE A 363 29.93 2.05 -16.18
C PHE A 363 28.86 2.77 -15.35
N LEU A 364 28.98 4.09 -15.19
CA LEU A 364 28.07 4.86 -14.36
C LEU A 364 26.82 5.28 -15.15
N PRO A 365 25.68 5.39 -14.46
CA PRO A 365 25.46 5.03 -13.05
C PRO A 365 25.35 3.52 -12.82
N LEU A 366 25.76 3.04 -11.64
CA LEU A 366 25.70 1.61 -11.29
C LEU A 366 24.55 1.24 -10.35
N HIS A 367 24.02 2.14 -9.53
CA HIS A 367 22.93 1.79 -8.62
C HIS A 367 21.67 1.29 -9.35
N ASP A 368 21.30 1.94 -10.45
CA ASP A 368 20.16 1.61 -11.30
C ASP A 368 20.61 1.44 -12.76
N VAL A 369 21.28 0.31 -13.02
CA VAL A 369 21.66 -0.09 -14.39
C VAL A 369 20.43 -0.56 -15.16
N ARG A 370 20.32 -0.16 -16.43
CA ARG A 370 19.21 -0.57 -17.30
C ARG A 370 19.31 -2.04 -17.69
N VAL A 371 18.64 -2.89 -16.91
CA VAL A 371 18.44 -4.31 -17.24
C VAL A 371 17.31 -4.45 -18.24
N ALA A 372 17.60 -5.05 -19.40
CA ALA A 372 16.58 -5.40 -20.39
C ALA A 372 15.93 -6.73 -20.01
N TYR A 373 14.60 -6.71 -19.87
CA TYR A 373 13.80 -7.91 -19.58
C TYR A 373 13.08 -8.37 -20.84
N THR A 374 13.06 -9.69 -21.06
CA THR A 374 12.25 -10.30 -22.11
C THR A 374 10.94 -10.79 -21.49
N PRO A 375 9.77 -10.43 -22.04
CA PRO A 375 8.51 -10.91 -21.49
C PRO A 375 8.43 -12.43 -21.58
N VAL A 376 8.03 -13.08 -20.50
CA VAL A 376 7.75 -14.52 -20.50
C VAL A 376 6.53 -14.77 -21.39
N THR A 377 6.69 -15.66 -22.36
CA THR A 377 5.64 -16.05 -23.33
C THR A 377 5.40 -17.55 -23.26
N GLY A 378 4.32 -18.03 -23.89
CA GLY A 378 4.02 -19.47 -23.95
C GLY A 378 3.41 -20.06 -22.66
N VAL A 379 3.02 -19.21 -21.71
CA VAL A 379 2.22 -19.58 -20.55
C VAL A 379 0.90 -18.82 -20.67
N ASP A 380 -0.13 -19.52 -21.12
CA ASP A 380 -1.46 -18.91 -21.28
C ASP A 380 -2.06 -18.56 -19.91
N PRO A 381 -2.73 -17.40 -19.77
CA PRO A 381 -3.44 -17.05 -18.55
C PRO A 381 -4.59 -18.04 -18.31
N TYR A 382 -5.15 -18.03 -17.09
CA TYR A 382 -6.42 -18.70 -16.87
C TYR A 382 -7.50 -18.04 -17.74
N PRO A 383 -8.44 -18.82 -18.32
CA PRO A 383 -9.58 -18.25 -19.04
C PRO A 383 -10.39 -17.25 -18.19
N THR A 384 -10.36 -17.44 -16.87
CA THR A 384 -11.04 -16.63 -15.86
C THR A 384 -10.12 -15.60 -15.21
N PHE A 385 -8.92 -15.39 -15.75
CA PHE A 385 -7.82 -14.58 -15.19
C PHE A 385 -7.22 -15.13 -13.89
N TRP A 386 -8.06 -15.50 -12.91
CA TRP A 386 -7.67 -16.19 -11.67
C TRP A 386 -8.04 -17.68 -11.71
N PRO A 387 -7.31 -18.56 -11.01
CA PRO A 387 -7.72 -19.95 -10.85
C PRO A 387 -8.99 -20.08 -9.99
N GLN A 388 -9.81 -21.08 -10.27
CA GLN A 388 -11.04 -21.39 -9.54
C GLN A 388 -11.03 -22.82 -9.01
N SER A 389 -11.64 -23.00 -7.85
CA SER A 389 -11.77 -24.32 -7.23
C SER A 389 -12.85 -25.14 -7.94
N PRO A 390 -12.82 -26.48 -7.85
CA PRO A 390 -13.98 -27.27 -8.28
C PRO A 390 -15.19 -26.99 -7.38
N PRO A 391 -16.42 -27.36 -7.79
CA PRO A 391 -17.62 -27.11 -6.99
C PRO A 391 -17.52 -27.67 -5.56
N PRO A 392 -17.88 -26.88 -4.53
CA PRO A 392 -17.83 -27.32 -3.14
C PRO A 392 -18.79 -28.48 -2.85
N ALA A 393 -18.47 -29.24 -1.81
CA ALA A 393 -19.39 -30.20 -1.21
C ALA A 393 -20.67 -29.50 -0.75
N ARG A 394 -21.81 -30.20 -0.91
CA ARG A 394 -23.11 -29.64 -0.53
C ARG A 394 -23.21 -29.35 0.97
N GLU A 395 -22.60 -30.21 1.78
CA GLU A 395 -22.41 -29.98 3.21
C GLU A 395 -20.94 -29.58 3.45
N LEU A 396 -20.74 -28.42 4.05
CA LEU A 396 -19.43 -27.90 4.46
C LEU A 396 -19.15 -28.28 5.91
N LEU A 397 -17.92 -28.71 6.17
CA LEU A 397 -17.41 -28.90 7.53
C LEU A 397 -16.82 -27.58 8.00
N VAL A 398 -17.40 -27.01 9.03
CA VAL A 398 -17.01 -25.70 9.57
C VAL A 398 -16.20 -25.93 10.84
N VAL A 399 -15.03 -25.31 10.95
CA VAL A 399 -14.26 -25.32 12.20
C VAL A 399 -13.94 -23.89 12.59
N ASP A 400 -14.15 -23.61 13.87
CA ASP A 400 -13.83 -22.32 14.46
C ASP A 400 -12.38 -22.33 14.93
N VAL A 401 -11.55 -21.50 14.28
CA VAL A 401 -10.13 -21.33 14.63
C VAL A 401 -9.89 -19.97 15.30
N SER A 402 -10.94 -19.21 15.59
CA SER A 402 -10.84 -17.87 16.14
C SER A 402 -10.03 -17.82 17.44
N GLU A 403 -10.25 -18.78 18.34
CA GLU A 403 -9.53 -18.83 19.62
C GLU A 403 -8.27 -19.73 19.57
N SER A 404 -7.84 -20.17 18.38
CA SER A 404 -6.67 -21.03 18.24
C SER A 404 -5.37 -20.23 18.34
N PRO A 405 -4.28 -20.80 18.91
CA PRO A 405 -2.96 -20.18 18.80
C PRO A 405 -2.54 -20.00 17.34
N PRO A 406 -1.75 -18.97 16.98
CA PRO A 406 -1.34 -18.71 15.60
C PRO A 406 -0.69 -19.91 14.89
N GLN A 407 0.04 -20.75 15.63
CA GLN A 407 0.65 -21.97 15.11
C GLN A 407 -0.41 -23.00 14.65
N GLU A 408 -1.51 -23.13 15.40
CA GLU A 408 -2.60 -24.04 15.06
C GLU A 408 -3.49 -23.48 13.96
N GLU A 409 -3.80 -22.17 13.99
CA GLU A 409 -4.51 -21.49 12.88
C GLU A 409 -3.73 -21.62 11.57
N PHE A 410 -2.41 -21.38 11.58
CA PHE A 410 -1.56 -21.51 10.40
C PHE A 410 -1.61 -22.94 9.83
N ALA A 411 -1.43 -23.94 10.69
CA ALA A 411 -1.46 -25.34 10.29
C ALA A 411 -2.82 -25.76 9.70
N LEU A 412 -3.93 -25.30 10.29
CA LEU A 412 -5.29 -25.57 9.81
C LEU A 412 -5.62 -24.81 8.52
N SER A 413 -5.12 -23.60 8.33
CA SER A 413 -5.29 -22.81 7.10
C SER A 413 -4.55 -23.46 5.92
N VAL A 414 -3.34 -24.00 6.16
CA VAL A 414 -2.63 -24.80 5.15
C VAL A 414 -3.40 -26.09 4.85
N LEU A 415 -3.90 -26.79 5.88
CA LEU A 415 -4.69 -28.00 5.69
C LEU A 415 -5.98 -27.73 4.89
N GLN A 416 -6.66 -26.60 5.13
CA GLN A 416 -7.84 -26.18 4.37
C GLN A 416 -7.53 -26.12 2.88
N GLY A 417 -6.44 -25.46 2.48
CA GLY A 417 -6.04 -25.39 1.08
C GLY A 417 -5.73 -26.76 0.47
N LEU A 418 -5.11 -27.68 1.22
CA LEU A 418 -4.86 -29.06 0.77
C LEU A 418 -6.15 -29.86 0.58
N VAL A 419 -7.07 -29.78 1.55
CA VAL A 419 -8.37 -30.46 1.50
C VAL A 419 -9.21 -29.94 0.34
N ASN A 420 -9.25 -28.62 0.17
CA ASN A 420 -10.15 -27.98 -0.79
C ASN A 420 -9.67 -28.04 -2.23
N ARG A 421 -8.41 -28.45 -2.48
CA ARG A 421 -7.85 -28.60 -3.83
C ARG A 421 -8.63 -29.56 -4.74
N GLU A 422 -9.18 -30.65 -4.18
CA GLU A 422 -9.93 -31.65 -4.96
C GLU A 422 -11.45 -31.44 -4.91
N LYS A 423 -11.96 -31.16 -3.71
CA LYS A 423 -13.38 -30.93 -3.45
C LYS A 423 -13.51 -30.06 -2.21
N PRO A 424 -13.74 -28.74 -2.38
CA PRO A 424 -13.86 -27.83 -1.26
C PRO A 424 -14.93 -28.30 -0.27
N SER A 425 -14.54 -28.51 0.97
CA SER A 425 -15.39 -29.10 2.00
C SER A 425 -15.02 -28.67 3.42
N LEU A 426 -13.86 -28.04 3.63
CA LEU A 426 -13.46 -27.47 4.91
C LEU A 426 -13.57 -25.94 4.84
N TYR A 427 -14.26 -25.35 5.80
CA TYR A 427 -14.50 -23.90 5.94
C TYR A 427 -14.04 -23.47 7.33
N LEU A 428 -13.25 -22.40 7.42
CA LEU A 428 -12.71 -21.89 8.69
C LEU A 428 -13.45 -20.63 9.11
N LEU A 429 -13.66 -20.47 10.42
CA LEU A 429 -14.06 -19.21 11.02
C LEU A 429 -12.82 -18.60 11.69
N HIS A 430 -12.27 -17.55 11.09
CA HIS A 430 -11.04 -16.90 11.54
C HIS A 430 -11.31 -15.85 12.62
N THR A 431 -10.31 -15.64 13.49
CA THR A 431 -10.40 -14.75 14.67
C THR A 431 -10.76 -13.31 14.33
N ARG A 432 -10.23 -12.83 13.21
CA ARG A 432 -10.23 -11.42 12.88
C ARG A 432 -11.53 -10.90 12.31
N TYR A 433 -12.38 -11.80 11.84
CA TYR A 433 -13.60 -11.49 11.10
C TYR A 433 -14.67 -12.56 11.34
N ASP A 434 -14.85 -13.00 12.58
CA ASP A 434 -15.79 -14.06 12.96
C ASP A 434 -17.21 -13.83 12.42
N ARG A 435 -17.68 -12.57 12.44
CA ARG A 435 -18.95 -12.15 11.83
C ARG A 435 -18.93 -12.30 10.31
N GLN A 436 -17.86 -11.90 9.63
CA GLN A 436 -17.73 -11.98 8.17
C GLN A 436 -17.85 -13.41 7.67
N ASP A 437 -17.08 -14.33 8.26
CA ASP A 437 -17.07 -15.73 7.82
C ASP A 437 -18.44 -16.38 8.04
N ARG A 438 -19.13 -16.03 9.12
CA ARG A 438 -20.50 -16.50 9.40
C ARG A 438 -21.51 -15.90 8.42
N GLU A 439 -21.43 -14.62 8.10
CA GLU A 439 -22.36 -13.99 7.15
C GLU A 439 -22.20 -14.53 5.72
N TRP A 440 -20.98 -14.79 5.25
CA TRP A 440 -20.78 -15.44 3.95
C TRP A 440 -21.18 -16.91 3.95
N LEU A 441 -21.06 -17.59 5.10
CA LEU A 441 -21.61 -18.93 5.26
C LEU A 441 -23.15 -18.93 5.20
N ASP A 442 -23.81 -17.90 5.75
CA ASP A 442 -25.26 -17.72 5.64
C ASP A 442 -25.70 -17.49 4.18
N GLU A 443 -24.94 -16.73 3.38
CA GLU A 443 -25.21 -16.59 1.93
C GLU A 443 -25.04 -17.92 1.19
N LEU A 444 -24.07 -18.75 1.59
CA LEU A 444 -23.96 -20.12 1.08
C LEU A 444 -25.19 -20.95 1.48
N HIS A 445 -25.72 -20.81 2.70
CA HIS A 445 -26.96 -21.48 3.10
C HIS A 445 -28.18 -20.99 2.34
N PHE A 446 -28.26 -19.71 2.04
CA PHE A 446 -29.32 -19.13 1.21
C PHE A 446 -29.33 -19.76 -0.19
N THR A 447 -28.15 -20.01 -0.78
CA THR A 447 -28.00 -20.74 -2.05
C THR A 447 -28.08 -22.28 -1.88
N GLY A 448 -28.39 -22.71 -0.66
CA GLY A 448 -28.83 -24.03 -0.27
C GLY A 448 -27.74 -24.96 0.26
N TYR A 449 -26.48 -24.51 0.33
CA TYR A 449 -25.45 -25.32 0.98
C TYR A 449 -25.83 -25.56 2.44
N THR A 450 -25.39 -26.66 3.02
CA THR A 450 -25.55 -26.93 4.45
C THR A 450 -24.19 -26.90 5.11
N SER A 451 -24.16 -26.81 6.44
CA SER A 451 -22.91 -26.89 7.18
C SER A 451 -23.06 -27.71 8.45
N ARG A 452 -21.93 -28.27 8.90
CA ARG A 452 -21.79 -28.95 10.18
C ARG A 452 -20.54 -28.44 10.86
N GLU A 453 -20.70 -27.83 12.04
CA GLU A 453 -19.57 -27.46 12.88
C GLU A 453 -18.88 -28.72 13.43
N ILE A 454 -17.55 -28.72 13.39
CA ILE A 454 -16.69 -29.81 13.88
C ILE A 454 -15.55 -29.26 14.74
N ALA A 455 -15.09 -30.07 15.69
CA ALA A 455 -13.95 -29.72 16.52
C ALA A 455 -12.62 -29.86 15.75
N VAL A 456 -11.61 -29.07 16.12
CA VAL A 456 -10.24 -29.15 15.56
C VAL A 456 -9.68 -30.58 15.61
N SER A 457 -9.93 -31.34 16.68
CA SER A 457 -9.50 -32.74 16.77
C SER A 457 -10.12 -33.64 15.69
N GLU A 458 -11.40 -33.43 15.36
CA GLU A 458 -12.06 -34.16 14.27
C GLU A 458 -11.45 -33.82 12.91
N VAL A 459 -11.02 -32.57 12.69
CA VAL A 459 -10.34 -32.15 11.46
C VAL A 459 -9.07 -32.97 11.24
N TRP A 460 -8.20 -33.04 12.26
CA TRP A 460 -6.95 -33.80 12.20
C TRP A 460 -7.17 -35.29 11.94
N ASP A 461 -8.16 -35.89 12.59
CA ASP A 461 -8.47 -37.31 12.41
C ASP A 461 -9.06 -37.61 11.02
N ARG A 462 -9.97 -36.75 10.56
CA ARG A 462 -10.67 -36.93 9.28
C ARG A 462 -9.78 -36.72 8.07
N PHE A 463 -8.89 -35.73 8.13
CA PHE A 463 -8.07 -35.33 6.98
C PHE A 463 -6.62 -35.80 7.07
N ARG A 464 -6.29 -36.68 8.02
CA ARG A 464 -4.96 -37.27 8.17
C ARG A 464 -4.40 -37.83 6.87
N ASP A 465 -5.23 -38.54 6.09
CA ASP A 465 -4.83 -39.16 4.82
C ASP A 465 -4.49 -38.15 3.71
N LYS A 466 -4.87 -36.88 3.88
CA LYS A 466 -4.49 -35.78 2.99
C LYS A 466 -3.12 -35.17 3.32
N ILE A 467 -2.53 -35.56 4.46
CA ILE A 467 -1.26 -35.02 4.94
C ILE A 467 -0.15 -36.06 4.72
N LYS A 468 0.79 -35.74 3.83
CA LYS A 468 1.95 -36.59 3.52
C LYS A 468 3.11 -36.42 4.50
N GLY A 469 3.15 -35.32 5.26
CA GLY A 469 4.19 -35.11 6.26
C GLY A 469 4.10 -33.78 7.00
N ALA A 470 5.11 -33.54 7.83
CA ALA A 470 5.30 -32.35 8.63
C ALA A 470 6.47 -31.50 8.12
N ILE A 471 6.29 -30.19 8.22
CA ILE A 471 7.34 -29.19 8.03
C ILE A 471 7.62 -28.60 9.41
N LEU A 472 8.76 -28.93 10.00
CA LEU A 472 9.12 -28.44 11.32
C LEU A 472 9.64 -27.01 11.25
N TYR A 473 9.17 -26.15 12.15
CA TYR A 473 9.67 -24.79 12.32
C TYR A 473 9.72 -24.41 13.82
N ASP A 474 10.40 -23.32 14.14
CA ASP A 474 10.40 -22.77 15.50
C ASP A 474 9.13 -21.95 15.74
N GLY A 475 8.24 -22.43 16.62
CA GLY A 475 6.95 -21.79 16.88
C GLY A 475 7.04 -20.34 17.38
N ARG A 476 8.21 -19.94 17.92
CA ARG A 476 8.46 -18.59 18.43
C ARG A 476 8.50 -17.52 17.35
N ILE A 477 8.64 -17.89 16.07
CA ILE A 477 8.53 -16.88 14.98
C ILE A 477 7.17 -16.19 14.99
N MET A 478 6.13 -16.84 15.52
CA MET A 478 4.79 -16.25 15.63
C MET A 478 4.70 -15.18 16.72
N ASP A 479 5.66 -15.14 17.66
CA ASP A 479 5.74 -14.08 18.66
C ASP A 479 6.14 -12.74 18.01
N GLU A 480 6.68 -12.78 16.79
CA GLU A 480 7.07 -11.60 16.00
C GLU A 480 5.89 -11.01 15.20
N ILE A 481 4.68 -11.59 15.28
CA ILE A 481 3.49 -11.05 14.62
C ILE A 481 3.18 -9.65 15.16
N GLY A 482 3.33 -8.66 14.28
CA GLY A 482 3.11 -7.25 14.63
C GLY A 482 4.29 -6.52 15.20
N GLU A 483 5.45 -7.18 15.28
CA GLU A 483 6.71 -6.50 15.56
C GLU A 483 7.08 -5.56 14.41
N PHE A 484 7.91 -4.57 14.73
CA PHE A 484 8.38 -3.56 13.78
C PHE A 484 9.21 -4.15 12.63
N HIS A 485 9.95 -5.22 12.89
CA HIS A 485 10.75 -5.90 11.88
C HIS A 485 10.85 -7.37 12.22
N SER A 486 10.90 -8.21 11.19
CA SER A 486 11.18 -9.63 11.35
C SER A 486 11.91 -10.21 10.14
N ASP A 487 13.12 -10.74 10.38
CA ASP A 487 13.84 -11.53 9.38
C ASP A 487 13.32 -12.98 9.29
N GLN A 488 12.49 -13.41 10.24
CA GLN A 488 12.10 -14.81 10.42
C GLN A 488 10.62 -15.06 10.13
N LEU A 489 9.73 -14.09 10.32
CA LEU A 489 8.28 -14.25 10.21
C LEU A 489 7.88 -14.60 8.77
N ASN A 490 8.59 -14.07 7.76
CA ASN A 490 8.36 -14.44 6.36
C ASN A 490 8.64 -15.94 6.06
N GLN A 491 9.18 -16.70 7.02
CA GLN A 491 9.15 -18.17 6.94
C GLN A 491 7.73 -18.70 6.76
N THR A 492 6.69 -18.07 7.32
CA THR A 492 5.30 -18.57 7.15
C THR A 492 4.92 -18.71 5.67
N ASN A 493 5.32 -17.76 4.82
CA ASN A 493 5.06 -17.83 3.38
C ASN A 493 5.84 -18.99 2.73
N VAL A 494 7.11 -19.19 3.09
CA VAL A 494 7.93 -20.29 2.55
C VAL A 494 7.44 -21.66 3.02
N LEU A 495 7.12 -21.80 4.31
CA LEU A 495 6.58 -23.02 4.90
C LEU A 495 5.24 -23.40 4.25
N MET A 496 4.37 -22.43 4.01
CA MET A 496 3.12 -22.61 3.28
C MET A 496 3.37 -23.11 1.85
N MET A 497 4.32 -22.52 1.11
CA MET A 497 4.65 -22.95 -0.25
C MET A 497 5.21 -24.38 -0.28
N ILE A 498 6.07 -24.75 0.67
CA ILE A 498 6.53 -26.14 0.85
C ILE A 498 5.33 -27.04 1.12
N GLY A 499 4.42 -26.62 2.02
CA GLY A 499 3.21 -27.38 2.33
C GLY A 499 2.32 -27.60 1.12
N ALA A 500 2.16 -26.60 0.27
CA ALA A 500 1.39 -26.67 -0.96
C ALA A 500 2.00 -27.66 -1.97
N LEU A 501 3.32 -27.73 -2.09
CA LEU A 501 4.04 -28.60 -3.01
C LEU A 501 4.15 -30.05 -2.54
N GLU A 502 4.45 -30.24 -1.25
CA GLU A 502 4.74 -31.54 -0.65
C GLU A 502 3.52 -32.18 0.03
N GLU A 503 2.39 -31.47 0.07
CA GLU A 503 1.17 -31.88 0.79
C GLU A 503 1.45 -32.14 2.27
N ALA A 504 2.20 -31.23 2.87
CA ALA A 504 2.69 -31.30 4.23
C ALA A 504 2.20 -30.10 5.05
N ILE A 505 2.13 -30.27 6.37
CA ILE A 505 1.63 -29.23 7.27
C ILE A 505 2.79 -28.61 8.07
N PRO A 506 2.93 -27.27 8.08
CA PRO A 506 3.81 -26.56 9.00
C PRO A 506 3.35 -26.74 10.44
N ILE A 507 4.19 -27.32 11.29
CA ILE A 507 3.88 -27.56 12.70
C ILE A 507 5.13 -27.38 13.57
N THR A 508 4.91 -27.02 14.84
CA THR A 508 6.00 -27.01 15.82
C THR A 508 6.39 -28.44 16.23
N PRO A 509 7.59 -28.64 16.82
CA PRO A 509 7.96 -29.95 17.38
C PRO A 509 6.93 -30.49 18.37
N GLU A 510 6.38 -29.64 19.25
CA GLU A 510 5.40 -30.00 20.27
C GLU A 510 4.06 -30.43 19.66
N MET A 511 3.65 -29.81 18.56
CA MET A 511 2.49 -30.25 17.79
C MET A 511 2.76 -31.62 17.13
N ASN A 512 3.97 -31.83 16.59
CA ASN A 512 4.30 -33.10 15.94
C ASN A 512 4.46 -34.27 16.91
N GLU A 513 4.80 -34.04 18.19
CA GLU A 513 4.77 -35.08 19.22
C GLU A 513 3.39 -35.75 19.33
N LYS A 514 2.33 -34.97 19.11
CA LYS A 514 0.93 -35.44 19.12
C LYS A 514 0.52 -36.03 17.78
N LEU A 515 0.84 -35.35 16.67
CA LEU A 515 0.37 -35.74 15.34
C LEU A 515 1.17 -36.90 14.71
N GLN A 516 2.43 -37.08 15.13
CA GLN A 516 3.35 -38.14 14.70
C GLN A 516 3.48 -38.25 13.16
N LEU A 517 3.53 -37.10 12.49
CA LEU A 517 3.69 -37.04 11.04
C LEU A 517 5.17 -37.23 10.64
N PRO A 518 5.45 -37.88 9.51
CA PRO A 518 6.82 -37.98 9.00
C PRO A 518 7.34 -36.60 8.63
N VAL A 519 8.52 -36.24 9.11
CA VAL A 519 9.14 -34.94 8.81
C VAL A 519 9.69 -34.97 7.39
N VAL A 520 9.14 -34.12 6.51
CA VAL A 520 9.58 -34.00 5.11
C VAL A 520 10.53 -32.82 4.92
N PHE A 521 10.45 -31.82 5.79
CA PHE A 521 11.33 -30.67 5.81
C PHE A 521 11.48 -30.13 7.23
N ASP A 522 12.68 -29.66 7.58
CA ASP A 522 12.95 -29.01 8.86
C ASP A 522 13.55 -27.64 8.56
N ALA A 523 12.77 -26.60 8.81
CA ALA A 523 13.11 -25.21 8.51
C ALA A 523 13.98 -24.54 9.57
N ARG A 524 14.12 -25.17 10.75
CA ARG A 524 14.82 -24.57 11.90
C ARG A 524 16.27 -24.29 11.54
N GLY A 525 16.66 -23.01 11.60
CA GLY A 525 18.02 -22.56 11.31
C GLY A 525 18.46 -22.77 9.86
N LYS A 526 17.53 -22.89 8.90
CA LYS A 526 17.88 -23.08 7.48
C LYS A 526 18.39 -21.83 6.78
N TRP A 527 17.94 -20.66 7.21
CA TRP A 527 18.26 -19.39 6.57
C TRP A 527 18.75 -18.38 7.62
N SER A 528 19.80 -17.64 7.28
CA SER A 528 20.38 -16.61 8.15
C SER A 528 19.79 -15.22 7.93
N SER A 529 19.06 -15.02 6.82
CA SER A 529 18.42 -13.75 6.49
C SER A 529 17.19 -13.93 5.60
N GLN A 530 16.34 -12.89 5.54
CA GLN A 530 15.19 -12.85 4.64
C GLN A 530 15.58 -12.97 3.16
N TYR A 531 16.68 -12.34 2.74
CA TYR A 531 17.19 -12.47 1.38
C TYR A 531 17.57 -13.92 1.05
N GLU A 532 18.29 -14.61 1.92
CA GLU A 532 18.66 -16.01 1.69
C GLU A 532 17.44 -16.92 1.57
N MET A 533 16.46 -16.71 2.45
CA MET A 533 15.21 -17.45 2.44
C MET A 533 14.44 -17.23 1.13
N MET A 534 14.28 -15.98 0.69
CA MET A 534 13.58 -15.68 -0.55
C MET A 534 14.36 -16.11 -1.80
N ARG A 535 15.69 -16.04 -1.78
CA ARG A 535 16.54 -16.62 -2.83
C ARG A 535 16.28 -18.12 -2.94
N TRP A 536 16.39 -18.83 -1.82
CA TRP A 536 16.17 -20.27 -1.78
C TRP A 536 14.76 -20.65 -2.26
N ALA A 537 13.74 -19.91 -1.83
CA ALA A 537 12.37 -20.13 -2.30
C ALA A 537 12.25 -19.91 -3.82
N TYR A 538 12.90 -18.88 -4.37
CA TYR A 538 12.94 -18.63 -5.80
C TYR A 538 13.68 -19.73 -6.59
N GLU A 539 14.77 -20.28 -6.05
CA GLU A 539 15.55 -21.31 -6.74
C GLU A 539 14.90 -22.69 -6.67
N GLU A 540 14.37 -23.07 -5.50
CA GLU A 540 13.89 -24.43 -5.22
C GLU A 540 12.37 -24.60 -5.40
N LEU A 541 11.59 -23.58 -5.05
CA LEU A 541 10.12 -23.68 -5.07
C LEU A 541 9.54 -23.10 -6.36
N PHE A 542 9.92 -21.87 -6.74
CA PHE A 542 9.33 -21.15 -7.89
C PHE A 542 9.18 -21.99 -9.17
N PRO A 543 10.17 -22.81 -9.60
CA PRO A 543 10.04 -23.63 -10.82
C PRO A 543 8.90 -24.67 -10.79
N ARG A 544 8.42 -25.02 -9.59
CA ARG A 544 7.35 -25.99 -9.33
C ARG A 544 6.03 -25.34 -8.98
N MET A 545 6.03 -24.03 -8.72
CA MET A 545 4.85 -23.25 -8.38
C MET A 545 4.07 -22.85 -9.64
N ASN A 546 2.87 -22.33 -9.44
CA ASN A 546 1.99 -21.90 -10.51
C ASN A 546 2.57 -20.66 -11.24
N PRO A 547 2.92 -20.76 -12.53
CA PRO A 547 3.56 -19.64 -13.25
C PRO A 547 2.56 -18.57 -13.72
N ARG A 548 1.25 -18.76 -13.50
CA ARG A 548 0.17 -17.90 -14.01
C ARG A 548 -0.34 -16.86 -13.00
N ILE A 549 0.14 -16.92 -11.76
CA ILE A 549 -0.34 -16.08 -10.67
C ILE A 549 0.76 -15.97 -9.61
N LEU A 550 0.87 -14.80 -9.01
CA LEU A 550 1.76 -14.53 -7.89
C LEU A 550 0.96 -14.06 -6.67
N ALA A 551 1.60 -14.01 -5.51
CA ALA A 551 1.02 -13.43 -4.32
C ALA A 551 2.01 -12.59 -3.51
N THR A 552 1.49 -11.57 -2.85
CA THR A 552 2.15 -10.84 -1.76
C THR A 552 1.29 -10.98 -0.52
N ASN A 553 1.80 -11.68 0.49
CA ASN A 553 1.04 -11.97 1.70
C ASN A 553 1.84 -11.52 2.92
N TYR A 554 1.24 -10.70 3.77
CA TYR A 554 1.90 -10.25 5.00
C TYR A 554 2.25 -11.47 5.86
N PRO A 555 3.53 -11.62 6.25
CA PRO A 555 3.97 -12.72 7.08
C PRO A 555 3.19 -12.83 8.39
N GLY A 556 2.75 -14.04 8.75
CA GLY A 556 1.97 -14.25 9.97
C GLY A 556 0.46 -13.95 9.87
N ILE A 557 -0.07 -13.63 8.68
CA ILE A 557 -1.52 -13.54 8.44
C ILE A 557 -1.97 -14.67 7.53
N PHE A 558 -3.01 -15.38 7.98
CA PHE A 558 -3.40 -16.68 7.40
C PHE A 558 -4.70 -16.66 6.59
N LEU A 559 -5.38 -15.51 6.48
CA LEU A 559 -6.71 -15.39 5.88
C LEU A 559 -6.77 -15.90 4.42
N LEU A 560 -5.79 -15.52 3.59
CA LEU A 560 -5.70 -15.92 2.18
C LEU A 560 -5.04 -17.30 1.96
N THR A 561 -4.50 -17.91 3.03
CA THR A 561 -3.58 -19.08 2.95
C THR A 561 -4.21 -20.27 2.24
N ASP A 562 -5.50 -20.51 2.45
CA ASP A 562 -6.22 -21.64 1.86
C ASP A 562 -6.17 -21.61 0.32
N TYR A 563 -6.37 -20.44 -0.28
CA TYR A 563 -6.32 -20.22 -1.71
C TYR A 563 -4.89 -20.31 -2.27
N LEU A 564 -3.91 -19.73 -1.57
CA LEU A 564 -2.50 -19.80 -1.95
C LEU A 564 -2.02 -21.25 -2.00
N VAL A 565 -2.39 -22.05 -0.99
CA VAL A 565 -2.06 -23.47 -0.91
C VAL A 565 -2.82 -24.28 -1.96
N ALA A 566 -4.13 -24.07 -2.12
CA ALA A 566 -4.94 -24.82 -3.08
C ALA A 566 -4.36 -24.73 -4.51
N PHE A 567 -3.90 -23.54 -4.91
CA PHE A 567 -3.41 -23.27 -6.27
C PHE A 567 -1.89 -23.22 -6.42
N LYS A 568 -1.13 -23.54 -5.37
CA LYS A 568 0.34 -23.54 -5.37
C LYS A 568 0.90 -22.20 -5.88
N ILE A 569 0.41 -21.11 -5.30
CA ILE A 569 0.77 -19.74 -5.71
C ILE A 569 2.11 -19.36 -5.07
N PHE A 570 3.05 -18.87 -5.87
CA PHE A 570 4.32 -18.39 -5.35
C PHE A 570 4.11 -17.06 -4.62
N THR A 571 4.48 -17.02 -3.34
CA THR A 571 4.27 -15.89 -2.45
C THR A 571 5.61 -15.27 -2.07
N PHE A 572 5.74 -13.95 -2.24
CA PHE A 572 6.96 -13.22 -1.91
C PHE A 572 6.68 -12.03 -1.00
N TRP A 573 7.70 -11.65 -0.22
CA TRP A 573 7.65 -10.53 0.70
C TRP A 573 9.03 -9.89 0.86
N PHE A 574 9.09 -8.57 0.73
CA PHE A 574 10.31 -7.80 0.88
C PHE A 574 10.03 -6.48 1.63
N PRO A 575 11.01 -5.97 2.41
CA PRO A 575 10.89 -4.68 3.08
C PRO A 575 10.75 -3.53 2.08
N GLU A 576 10.31 -2.34 2.51
CA GLU A 576 10.23 -1.16 1.63
C GLU A 576 11.59 -0.73 1.12
N LYS A 577 12.52 -0.58 2.06
CA LYS A 577 13.91 -0.26 1.80
C LYS A 577 14.69 -1.54 1.56
N ARG A 578 15.32 -1.64 0.39
CA ARG A 578 15.91 -2.90 -0.10
C ARG A 578 17.33 -2.68 -0.56
N THR A 579 18.15 -3.66 -0.27
CA THR A 579 19.49 -3.78 -0.82
C THR A 579 19.43 -4.12 -2.31
N THR A 580 20.51 -3.83 -3.07
CA THR A 580 20.55 -4.15 -4.52
C THR A 580 20.24 -5.61 -4.84
N PRO A 581 20.75 -6.62 -4.09
CA PRO A 581 20.36 -8.01 -4.30
C PRO A 581 18.86 -8.28 -4.09
N GLU A 582 18.24 -7.70 -3.05
CA GLU A 582 16.80 -7.85 -2.78
C GLU A 582 15.95 -7.24 -3.89
N GLU A 583 16.31 -6.05 -4.38
CA GLU A 583 15.63 -5.40 -5.51
C GLU A 583 15.81 -6.20 -6.82
N ASN A 584 17.02 -6.71 -7.09
CA ASN A 584 17.28 -7.56 -8.25
C ASN A 584 16.44 -8.85 -8.20
N LEU A 585 16.33 -9.48 -7.03
CA LEU A 585 15.50 -10.67 -6.84
C LEU A 585 14.00 -10.37 -7.02
N LEU A 586 13.50 -9.26 -6.44
CA LEU A 586 12.10 -8.84 -6.61
C LEU A 586 11.76 -8.58 -8.09
N ARG A 587 12.57 -7.77 -8.77
CA ARG A 587 12.41 -7.51 -10.22
C ARG A 587 12.49 -8.81 -11.02
N GLY A 588 13.40 -9.69 -10.63
CA GLY A 588 13.56 -11.02 -11.21
C GLY A 588 12.32 -11.92 -11.05
N ILE A 589 11.69 -11.95 -9.88
CA ILE A 589 10.43 -12.66 -9.62
C ILE A 589 9.33 -12.13 -10.54
N LEU A 590 9.15 -10.81 -10.61
CA LEU A 590 8.15 -10.18 -11.48
C LEU A 590 8.42 -10.46 -12.96
N ALA A 591 9.68 -10.42 -13.39
CA ALA A 591 10.09 -10.76 -14.75
C ALA A 591 9.99 -12.26 -15.08
N SER A 592 9.84 -13.13 -14.08
CA SER A 592 9.80 -14.59 -14.27
C SER A 592 8.39 -15.14 -14.57
N THR A 593 7.35 -14.32 -14.53
CA THR A 593 5.99 -14.70 -14.95
C THR A 593 5.52 -13.86 -16.14
N PRO A 594 4.54 -14.32 -16.93
CA PRO A 594 4.05 -13.57 -18.09
C PRO A 594 3.56 -12.16 -17.74
N PRO A 595 3.63 -11.21 -18.68
CA PRO A 595 2.85 -9.97 -18.55
C PRO A 595 1.35 -10.28 -18.39
N ASN A 596 0.59 -9.32 -17.85
CA ASN A 596 -0.83 -9.46 -17.50
C ASN A 596 -1.10 -10.61 -16.49
N THR A 597 -0.15 -10.88 -15.60
CA THR A 597 -0.30 -11.88 -14.52
C THR A 597 -0.89 -11.23 -13.27
N PRO A 598 -1.92 -11.82 -12.64
CA PRO A 598 -2.43 -11.36 -11.35
C PRO A 598 -1.43 -11.54 -10.21
N ILE A 599 -1.41 -10.58 -9.28
CA ILE A 599 -0.81 -10.68 -7.95
C ILE A 599 -1.96 -10.60 -6.95
N VAL A 600 -2.23 -11.67 -6.21
CA VAL A 600 -3.23 -11.67 -5.12
C VAL A 600 -2.58 -11.27 -3.79
N GLY A 601 -3.38 -10.83 -2.83
CA GLY A 601 -2.92 -10.34 -1.53
C GLY A 601 -2.75 -8.83 -1.52
N TRP A 602 -1.72 -8.29 -0.86
CA TRP A 602 -1.46 -6.85 -0.76
C TRP A 602 0.02 -6.57 -0.55
N TRP A 603 0.51 -5.40 -0.98
CA TRP A 603 1.94 -5.06 -0.94
C TRP A 603 2.45 -4.69 0.46
N PHE A 604 1.53 -4.52 1.40
CA PHE A 604 1.76 -4.24 2.81
C PHE A 604 0.57 -4.72 3.64
N ASP A 605 0.56 -4.49 4.94
CA ASP A 605 -0.64 -4.67 5.75
C ASP A 605 -0.74 -3.54 6.78
N TRP A 606 -1.97 -3.12 7.07
CA TRP A 606 -2.30 -2.11 8.06
C TRP A 606 -2.42 -2.71 9.49
N MET A 607 -2.29 -4.03 9.63
CA MET A 607 -2.48 -4.78 10.88
C MET A 607 -1.20 -5.56 11.27
N PRO A 608 -1.03 -6.07 12.51
CA PRO A 608 -1.90 -6.08 13.70
C PRO A 608 -1.85 -4.84 14.60
N LYS A 609 -0.97 -3.88 14.35
CA LYS A 609 -0.91 -2.63 15.11
C LYS A 609 -0.75 -1.50 14.09
N PRO A 610 -1.39 -0.32 14.29
CA PRO A 610 -0.97 0.88 13.59
C PRO A 610 0.51 1.07 13.93
N LYS A 611 1.40 0.70 13.00
CA LYS A 611 2.83 0.86 13.21
C LYS A 611 3.13 2.35 13.18
N ASP A 612 4.06 2.76 14.03
CA ASP A 612 4.60 4.12 14.00
C ASP A 612 4.93 4.47 12.53
N PRO A 613 4.48 5.61 12.00
CA PRO A 613 4.84 6.03 10.64
C PRO A 613 6.34 5.96 10.35
N GLY A 614 7.19 6.23 11.35
CA GLY A 614 8.65 6.10 11.25
C GLY A 614 9.15 4.66 11.05
N HIS A 615 8.27 3.67 11.20
CA HIS A 615 8.57 2.24 11.22
C HIS A 615 7.99 1.47 10.02
N ARG A 616 7.26 2.11 9.10
CA ARG A 616 6.64 1.40 7.96
C ARG A 616 7.65 0.84 6.96
N HIS A 617 8.81 1.49 6.85
CA HIS A 617 9.83 1.17 5.85
C HIS A 617 10.54 -0.18 6.04
N ALA A 618 10.52 -0.73 7.26
CA ALA A 618 11.18 -1.99 7.59
C ALA A 618 10.34 -3.22 7.23
N ASP A 619 9.04 -3.04 6.99
CA ASP A 619 8.10 -4.15 6.92
C ASP A 619 7.74 -4.58 5.51
N ALA A 620 7.35 -3.62 4.66
CA ALA A 620 6.64 -3.93 3.42
C ALA A 620 6.81 -2.84 2.36
N VAL A 621 6.55 -3.17 1.10
CA VAL A 621 6.77 -2.26 -0.04
C VAL A 621 5.83 -1.04 -0.03
N MET A 622 4.75 -1.07 0.76
CA MET A 622 3.67 -0.07 0.77
C MET A 622 2.88 -0.04 -0.54
N GLU A 623 1.69 0.59 -0.51
CA GLU A 623 0.74 0.59 -1.63
C GLU A 623 1.35 1.13 -2.92
N ALA A 624 1.68 2.42 -2.91
CA ALA A 624 2.09 3.13 -4.11
C ALA A 624 3.39 2.54 -4.68
N PRO A 625 4.47 2.30 -3.90
CA PRO A 625 5.69 1.70 -4.45
C PRO A 625 5.51 0.24 -4.90
N GLY A 626 4.54 -0.49 -4.34
CA GLY A 626 4.22 -1.87 -4.71
C GLY A 626 3.45 -1.95 -6.03
N VAL A 627 2.34 -1.21 -6.14
CA VAL A 627 1.51 -1.11 -7.36
C VAL A 627 2.34 -0.62 -8.53
N LEU A 628 3.19 0.38 -8.30
CA LEU A 628 4.14 0.89 -9.28
C LEU A 628 5.04 -0.25 -9.81
N ARG A 629 5.71 -1.00 -8.93
CA ARG A 629 6.63 -2.09 -9.33
C ARG A 629 5.91 -3.22 -10.07
N GLY A 630 4.75 -3.64 -9.57
CA GLY A 630 3.91 -4.61 -10.26
C GLY A 630 3.55 -4.14 -11.67
N SER A 631 3.05 -2.91 -11.78
CA SER A 631 2.61 -2.32 -13.04
C SER A 631 3.74 -2.21 -14.05
N PHE A 632 4.96 -1.86 -13.65
CA PHE A 632 6.13 -1.81 -14.54
C PHE A 632 6.33 -3.10 -15.33
N PHE A 633 6.20 -4.24 -14.65
CA PHE A 633 6.34 -5.58 -15.24
C PHE A 633 5.02 -6.13 -15.80
N GLY A 634 3.98 -5.30 -15.89
CA GLY A 634 2.66 -5.68 -16.37
C GLY A 634 1.94 -6.65 -15.43
N LYS A 635 2.05 -6.45 -14.12
CA LYS A 635 1.34 -7.25 -13.12
C LYS A 635 0.12 -6.50 -12.62
N VAL A 636 -0.93 -7.24 -12.35
CA VAL A 636 -2.25 -6.71 -11.99
C VAL A 636 -2.53 -7.09 -10.55
N LEU A 637 -2.58 -6.11 -9.65
CA LEU A 637 -2.86 -6.37 -8.25
C LEU A 637 -4.34 -6.69 -8.06
N THR A 638 -4.63 -7.74 -7.31
CA THR A 638 -5.96 -8.09 -6.83
C THR A 638 -5.92 -8.00 -5.31
N PRO A 639 -6.32 -6.86 -4.72
CA PRO A 639 -6.25 -6.66 -3.28
C PRO A 639 -7.12 -7.70 -2.58
N SER A 640 -6.51 -8.66 -1.89
CA SER A 640 -7.24 -9.82 -1.33
C SER A 640 -6.64 -10.38 -0.05
N HIS A 641 -5.72 -9.65 0.60
CA HIS A 641 -5.04 -10.07 1.83
C HIS A 641 -6.00 -10.35 3.00
N GLU A 642 -7.19 -9.76 2.99
CA GLU A 642 -8.22 -9.92 4.02
C GLU A 642 -9.38 -10.82 3.58
N ALA A 643 -9.27 -11.45 2.41
CA ALA A 643 -10.26 -12.41 1.94
C ALA A 643 -10.01 -13.78 2.60
N THR A 644 -11.07 -14.39 3.13
CA THR A 644 -11.08 -15.70 3.77
C THR A 644 -11.80 -16.73 2.90
N ASN A 645 -11.53 -18.01 3.13
CA ASN A 645 -12.28 -19.14 2.56
C ASN A 645 -12.41 -19.13 1.02
N LEU A 646 -11.48 -18.49 0.30
CA LEU A 646 -11.55 -18.34 -1.15
C LEU A 646 -11.41 -19.69 -1.88
N SER A 647 -10.79 -20.69 -1.27
CA SER A 647 -10.78 -22.07 -1.80
C SER A 647 -12.18 -22.71 -1.81
N VAL A 648 -13.12 -22.23 -0.99
CA VAL A 648 -14.54 -22.60 -1.07
C VAL A 648 -15.29 -21.66 -2.01
N HIS A 649 -15.17 -20.35 -1.80
CA HIS A 649 -15.97 -19.37 -2.54
C HIS A 649 -15.73 -19.43 -4.05
N SER A 650 -14.48 -19.57 -4.50
CA SER A 650 -14.12 -19.59 -5.93
C SER A 650 -14.73 -20.75 -6.72
N GLY A 651 -15.17 -21.81 -6.04
CA GLY A 651 -15.84 -22.97 -6.68
C GLY A 651 -17.36 -22.83 -6.79
N VAL A 652 -17.97 -21.80 -6.20
CA VAL A 652 -19.42 -21.57 -6.28
C VAL A 652 -19.76 -20.88 -7.61
N PRO A 653 -20.86 -21.25 -8.30
CA PRO A 653 -21.25 -20.57 -9.53
C PRO A 653 -21.75 -19.14 -9.29
N VAL A 654 -21.53 -18.27 -10.29
CA VAL A 654 -22.23 -16.98 -10.39
C VAL A 654 -23.72 -17.26 -10.67
N GLY A 655 -24.59 -16.63 -9.90
CA GLY A 655 -26.04 -16.74 -10.01
C GLY A 655 -26.59 -15.90 -11.17
N PRO A 656 -27.88 -16.08 -11.54
CA PRO A 656 -28.51 -15.37 -12.65
C PRO A 656 -28.99 -13.96 -12.26
N TYR A 657 -28.24 -13.26 -11.40
CA TYR A 657 -28.60 -11.94 -10.90
C TYR A 657 -28.01 -10.85 -11.81
N GLN A 658 -28.76 -9.78 -12.00
CA GLN A 658 -28.40 -8.62 -12.82
C GLN A 658 -28.91 -7.36 -12.14
N HIS A 659 -28.31 -6.22 -12.46
CA HIS A 659 -28.81 -4.93 -12.00
C HIS A 659 -30.23 -4.71 -12.48
N GLN A 660 -31.05 -4.13 -11.61
CA GLN A 660 -32.39 -3.71 -12.01
C GLN A 660 -32.30 -2.52 -12.97
N PRO A 661 -33.22 -2.39 -13.95
CA PRO A 661 -33.27 -1.24 -14.83
C PRO A 661 -33.45 0.07 -14.02
N PRO A 662 -32.65 1.12 -14.29
CA PRO A 662 -32.74 2.37 -13.57
C PRO A 662 -33.91 3.22 -14.09
N ALA A 663 -34.31 4.22 -13.30
CA ALA A 663 -35.10 5.32 -13.83
C ALA A 663 -34.20 6.20 -14.71
N VAL A 664 -34.60 6.41 -15.97
CA VAL A 664 -33.92 7.34 -16.89
C VAL A 664 -34.78 8.60 -17.00
N PRO A 665 -34.32 9.76 -16.50
CA PRO A 665 -35.07 11.00 -16.66
C PRO A 665 -35.14 11.40 -18.13
N GLU A 666 -36.18 12.15 -18.51
CA GLU A 666 -36.21 12.81 -19.81
C GLU A 666 -35.04 13.80 -19.89
N PHE A 667 -34.36 13.81 -21.04
CA PHE A 667 -33.24 14.72 -21.26
C PHE A 667 -33.75 16.16 -21.36
N ASP A 668 -33.25 17.01 -20.47
CA ASP A 668 -33.56 18.42 -20.36
C ASP A 668 -32.26 19.21 -20.55
N PRO A 669 -32.13 19.99 -21.66
CA PRO A 669 -30.92 20.74 -21.96
C PRO A 669 -30.65 21.87 -20.96
N ASP A 670 -31.59 22.23 -20.09
CA ASP A 670 -31.43 23.29 -19.09
C ASP A 670 -30.96 22.75 -17.72
N LYS A 671 -30.73 21.44 -17.59
CA LYS A 671 -30.35 20.77 -16.33
C LYS A 671 -28.87 20.44 -16.21
N VAL A 672 -28.44 20.24 -14.97
CA VAL A 672 -27.15 19.62 -14.63
C VAL A 672 -27.41 18.19 -14.20
N TYR A 673 -26.73 17.24 -14.82
CA TYR A 673 -26.77 15.83 -14.43
C TYR A 673 -25.47 15.48 -13.71
N TYR A 674 -25.56 14.73 -12.61
CA TYR A 674 -24.38 14.26 -11.90
C TYR A 674 -24.58 12.83 -11.37
N ALA A 675 -23.47 12.12 -11.22
CA ALA A 675 -23.46 10.77 -10.65
C ALA A 675 -22.43 10.66 -9.53
N HIS A 676 -22.80 9.99 -8.45
CA HIS A 676 -21.88 9.62 -7.38
C HIS A 676 -21.17 8.32 -7.71
N ILE A 677 -19.84 8.28 -7.47
CA ILE A 677 -19.05 7.05 -7.56
C ILE A 677 -18.20 6.93 -6.31
N ILE A 678 -18.40 5.85 -5.56
CA ILE A 678 -17.62 5.55 -4.37
C ILE A 678 -16.33 4.81 -4.70
N SER A 679 -15.26 5.10 -3.96
CA SER A 679 -13.91 4.54 -4.14
C SER A 679 -13.71 3.14 -3.51
N ASP A 680 -12.47 2.63 -3.62
CA ASP A 680 -11.91 1.44 -2.94
C ASP A 680 -12.52 0.08 -3.33
N GLY A 681 -13.38 0.06 -4.32
CA GLY A 681 -14.04 -1.14 -4.80
C GLY A 681 -13.17 -2.07 -5.63
N ASP A 682 -11.96 -1.69 -6.02
CA ASP A 682 -10.96 -2.63 -6.56
C ASP A 682 -10.52 -3.65 -5.50
N ASN A 683 -10.65 -3.31 -4.21
CA ASN A 683 -10.31 -4.18 -3.11
C ASN A 683 -11.37 -5.27 -2.92
N LEU A 684 -11.02 -6.51 -3.29
CA LEU A 684 -11.89 -7.68 -3.07
C LEU A 684 -12.19 -7.86 -1.57
N GLY A 685 -11.24 -7.53 -0.70
CA GLY A 685 -11.45 -7.47 0.75
C GLY A 685 -12.62 -6.57 1.14
N GLU A 686 -12.77 -5.39 0.55
CA GLU A 686 -13.86 -4.47 0.89
C GLU A 686 -15.24 -4.96 0.44
N ALA A 687 -15.29 -5.73 -0.65
CA ALA A 687 -16.52 -6.43 -1.03
C ALA A 687 -16.85 -7.57 -0.06
N LEU A 688 -15.84 -8.24 0.50
CA LEU A 688 -16.03 -9.28 1.52
C LEU A 688 -16.28 -8.72 2.92
N MET A 689 -15.83 -7.51 3.22
CA MET A 689 -15.88 -6.98 4.57
C MET A 689 -17.25 -6.48 4.97
N MET A 690 -17.52 -6.64 6.26
CA MET A 690 -18.73 -6.10 6.87
C MET A 690 -18.69 -4.58 7.01
N ARG A 691 -17.52 -3.94 6.86
CA ARG A 691 -17.37 -2.48 7.00
C ARG A 691 -18.16 -1.71 5.94
N THR A 692 -17.96 -1.99 4.65
CA THR A 692 -18.71 -1.39 3.54
C THR A 692 -20.21 -1.61 3.71
N ARG A 693 -20.60 -2.80 4.19
CA ARG A 693 -21.99 -3.12 4.50
C ARG A 693 -22.54 -2.28 5.64
N ASP A 694 -21.82 -2.23 6.76
CA ASP A 694 -22.22 -1.53 7.97
C ASP A 694 -22.24 -0.01 7.78
N LEU A 695 -21.37 0.57 6.96
CA LEU A 695 -21.30 2.00 6.71
C LEU A 695 -22.31 2.45 5.65
N GLN A 696 -22.57 1.64 4.63
CA GLN A 696 -23.27 2.09 3.43
C GLN A 696 -24.28 1.09 2.87
N TRP A 697 -23.87 -0.13 2.50
CA TRP A 697 -24.75 -1.03 1.73
C TRP A 697 -26.00 -1.47 2.50
N ASP A 698 -25.86 -1.77 3.80
CA ASP A 698 -26.99 -2.24 4.62
C ASP A 698 -27.75 -1.07 5.29
N LYS A 699 -27.47 0.17 4.91
CA LYS A 699 -28.17 1.36 5.44
C LYS A 699 -29.58 1.51 4.88
N PRO A 700 -30.57 1.92 5.70
CA PRO A 700 -31.95 2.13 5.24
C PRO A 700 -32.08 3.29 4.25
N GLU A 701 -31.11 4.21 4.23
CA GLU A 701 -31.04 5.30 3.26
C GLU A 701 -30.67 4.82 1.85
N ARG A 702 -30.00 3.66 1.71
CA ARG A 702 -29.62 3.09 0.40
C ARG A 702 -30.85 2.88 -0.48
N GLY A 703 -30.68 3.15 -1.77
CA GLY A 703 -31.71 3.00 -2.78
C GLY A 703 -32.62 4.22 -2.93
N ASN A 704 -32.47 5.25 -2.08
CA ASN A 704 -33.16 6.54 -2.28
C ASN A 704 -32.36 7.52 -3.15
N ILE A 705 -31.07 7.27 -3.37
CA ILE A 705 -30.16 8.11 -4.16
C ILE A 705 -29.46 7.19 -5.16
N PRO A 706 -29.37 7.56 -6.45
CA PRO A 706 -28.56 6.85 -7.44
C PRO A 706 -27.07 6.83 -7.07
N MET A 707 -26.46 5.65 -7.10
CA MET A 707 -25.08 5.42 -6.70
C MET A 707 -24.34 4.49 -7.66
N GLY A 708 -23.10 4.87 -7.98
CA GLY A 708 -22.07 3.99 -8.49
C GLY A 708 -21.24 3.43 -7.34
N TRP A 709 -21.21 2.11 -7.23
CA TRP A 709 -20.39 1.37 -6.28
C TRP A 709 -19.18 0.83 -7.02
N SER A 710 -17.98 1.40 -6.86
CA SER A 710 -16.81 0.70 -7.41
C SER A 710 -16.78 -0.72 -6.83
N PHE A 711 -16.40 -1.70 -7.66
CA PHE A 711 -16.53 -3.10 -7.31
C PHE A 711 -15.51 -3.96 -8.05
N ALA A 712 -14.97 -4.96 -7.36
CA ALA A 712 -13.85 -5.75 -7.83
C ALA A 712 -14.37 -6.82 -8.80
N PRO A 713 -13.98 -6.79 -10.09
CA PRO A 713 -14.39 -7.84 -11.03
C PRO A 713 -13.92 -9.24 -10.59
N ALA A 714 -12.85 -9.29 -9.79
CA ALA A 714 -12.34 -10.50 -9.16
C ALA A 714 -13.40 -11.26 -8.35
N ALA A 715 -14.38 -10.57 -7.75
CA ALA A 715 -15.47 -11.20 -7.01
C ALA A 715 -16.28 -12.18 -7.89
N ALA A 716 -16.40 -11.93 -9.19
CA ALA A 716 -17.10 -12.84 -10.11
C ALA A 716 -16.41 -14.20 -10.29
N ARG A 717 -15.13 -14.32 -9.91
CA ARG A 717 -14.30 -15.53 -10.12
C ARG A 717 -13.74 -16.09 -8.82
N MET A 718 -13.28 -15.24 -7.92
CA MET A 718 -12.67 -15.62 -6.65
C MET A 718 -13.70 -15.74 -5.52
N ALA A 719 -14.74 -14.90 -5.53
CA ALA A 719 -15.80 -14.93 -4.52
C ALA A 719 -17.24 -14.77 -5.07
N PRO A 720 -17.71 -15.63 -6.00
CA PRO A 720 -19.06 -15.53 -6.58
C PRO A 720 -20.23 -15.35 -5.60
N PRO A 721 -20.25 -15.95 -4.39
CA PRO A 721 -21.31 -15.69 -3.40
C PRO A 721 -21.44 -14.21 -3.02
N VAL A 722 -20.32 -13.49 -2.96
CA VAL A 722 -20.27 -12.05 -2.65
C VAL A 722 -20.92 -11.26 -3.78
N LEU A 723 -20.50 -11.48 -5.04
CA LEU A 723 -21.13 -10.83 -6.20
C LEU A 723 -22.64 -11.12 -6.26
N ASN A 724 -23.03 -12.37 -6.02
CA ASN A 724 -24.44 -12.78 -6.01
C ASN A 724 -25.24 -11.99 -4.97
N TYR A 725 -24.70 -11.78 -3.77
CA TYR A 725 -25.34 -10.97 -2.73
C TYR A 725 -25.56 -9.52 -3.21
N TYR A 726 -24.52 -8.87 -3.72
CA TYR A 726 -24.61 -7.47 -4.16
C TYR A 726 -25.59 -7.30 -5.32
N LEU A 727 -25.51 -8.12 -6.38
CA LEU A 727 -26.45 -8.04 -7.50
C LEU A 727 -27.90 -8.37 -7.09
N ARG A 728 -28.09 -9.37 -6.22
CA ARG A 728 -29.43 -9.77 -5.75
C ARG A 728 -30.08 -8.70 -4.86
N THR A 729 -29.29 -7.98 -4.07
CA THR A 729 -29.78 -6.98 -3.11
C THR A 729 -29.70 -5.54 -3.64
N ALA A 730 -29.14 -5.33 -4.83
CA ALA A 730 -29.10 -4.04 -5.51
C ALA A 730 -30.52 -3.51 -5.77
N SER A 731 -30.73 -2.24 -5.45
CA SER A 731 -31.92 -1.49 -5.85
C SER A 731 -31.78 -0.98 -7.30
N PRO A 732 -32.86 -0.46 -7.92
CA PRO A 732 -32.75 0.22 -9.22
C PRO A 732 -31.78 1.40 -9.26
N ASN A 733 -31.44 1.96 -8.09
CA ASN A 733 -30.53 3.09 -7.95
C ASN A 733 -29.08 2.67 -7.71
N ASP A 734 -28.78 1.38 -7.61
CA ASP A 734 -27.42 0.88 -7.44
C ASP A 734 -26.84 0.36 -8.76
N LEU A 735 -25.61 0.73 -9.06
CA LEU A 735 -24.80 0.15 -10.12
C LEU A 735 -23.42 -0.22 -9.57
N LEU A 736 -23.02 -1.47 -9.70
CA LEU A 736 -21.62 -1.86 -9.55
C LEU A 736 -20.81 -1.31 -10.73
N VAL A 737 -19.70 -0.65 -10.47
CA VAL A 737 -18.80 -0.03 -11.45
C VAL A 737 -17.47 -0.77 -11.37
N GLY A 738 -16.90 -1.19 -12.51
CA GLY A 738 -15.64 -1.94 -12.49
C GLY A 738 -14.50 -1.12 -11.90
N GLY A 739 -13.89 -1.62 -10.81
CA GLY A 739 -12.78 -0.95 -10.13
C GLY A 739 -11.44 -1.18 -10.83
N LEU A 740 -10.81 -0.10 -11.31
CA LEU A 740 -9.41 0.00 -11.74
C LEU A 740 -8.95 -0.93 -12.88
N GLY A 741 -9.87 -1.58 -13.57
CA GLY A 741 -9.62 -2.52 -14.66
C GLY A 741 -10.17 -3.91 -14.33
N VAL A 742 -9.54 -4.97 -14.83
CA VAL A 742 -9.74 -6.32 -14.27
C VAL A 742 -9.10 -6.45 -12.88
N GLY A 743 -8.16 -5.57 -12.54
CA GLY A 743 -7.62 -5.38 -11.18
C GLY A 743 -6.75 -4.12 -11.11
N TYR A 744 -6.20 -3.82 -9.94
CA TYR A 744 -5.50 -2.57 -9.68
C TYR A 744 -4.12 -2.51 -10.39
N THR A 745 -3.95 -1.48 -11.23
CA THR A 745 -2.70 -1.11 -11.90
C THR A 745 -2.45 0.40 -11.80
N GLU A 746 -1.21 0.83 -12.02
CA GLU A 746 -0.86 2.23 -12.30
C GLU A 746 -0.76 2.42 -13.82
N PRO A 747 -1.80 2.98 -14.47
CA PRO A 747 -1.96 2.96 -15.92
C PRO A 747 -0.77 3.54 -16.69
N VAL A 748 -0.13 4.58 -16.17
CA VAL A 748 0.94 5.30 -16.86
C VAL A 748 2.27 4.53 -16.85
N THR A 749 2.51 3.77 -15.77
CA THR A 749 3.72 2.95 -15.57
C THR A 749 3.58 1.54 -16.16
N TYR A 750 2.35 1.12 -16.45
CA TYR A 750 2.03 -0.24 -16.89
C TYR A 750 2.86 -0.70 -18.11
N LEU A 751 3.48 -1.88 -17.99
CA LEU A 751 4.27 -2.60 -19.00
C LEU A 751 5.54 -1.90 -19.50
N ARG A 752 6.07 -0.90 -18.78
CA ARG A 752 7.31 -0.19 -19.17
C ARG A 752 8.58 -1.05 -19.13
N ALA A 753 8.56 -2.22 -18.48
CA ALA A 753 9.64 -3.20 -18.57
C ALA A 753 9.84 -3.77 -19.99
N TYR A 754 8.81 -3.69 -20.84
CA TYR A 754 8.77 -4.31 -22.18
C TYR A 754 8.44 -3.26 -23.25
N PRO A 755 9.31 -2.25 -23.46
CA PRO A 755 8.99 -1.09 -24.31
C PRO A 755 8.59 -1.46 -25.74
N GLU A 756 9.22 -2.50 -26.31
CA GLU A 756 8.92 -2.96 -27.68
C GLU A 756 7.56 -3.64 -27.82
N GLN A 757 7.06 -4.29 -26.76
CA GLN A 757 5.80 -5.04 -26.76
C GLN A 757 4.66 -4.32 -26.00
N ARG A 758 4.96 -3.17 -25.39
CA ARG A 758 4.07 -2.47 -24.44
C ARG A 758 2.68 -2.26 -25.00
N ASP A 759 2.55 -1.71 -26.20
CA ASP A 759 1.24 -1.36 -26.76
C ASP A 759 0.37 -2.60 -27.04
N ALA A 760 0.97 -3.67 -27.56
CA ALA A 760 0.26 -4.93 -27.80
C ALA A 760 -0.20 -5.58 -26.49
N LEU A 761 0.71 -5.70 -25.51
CA LEU A 761 0.41 -6.29 -24.21
C LEU A 761 -0.64 -5.47 -23.43
N TYR A 762 -0.60 -4.14 -23.54
CA TYR A 762 -1.60 -3.26 -22.92
C TYR A 762 -2.95 -3.40 -23.63
N ALA A 763 -2.97 -3.46 -24.96
CA ALA A 763 -4.21 -3.71 -25.70
C ALA A 763 -4.85 -5.04 -25.29
N ASP A 764 -4.05 -6.07 -24.99
CA ASP A 764 -4.55 -7.35 -24.46
C ASP A 764 -5.18 -7.17 -23.07
N TYR A 765 -4.51 -6.44 -22.18
CA TYR A 765 -5.05 -6.11 -20.86
C TYR A 765 -6.35 -5.31 -20.94
N ALA A 766 -6.42 -4.29 -21.80
CA ALA A 766 -7.61 -3.46 -21.98
C ALA A 766 -8.82 -4.28 -22.50
N ARG A 767 -8.58 -5.29 -23.35
CA ARG A 767 -9.63 -6.24 -23.78
C ARG A 767 -10.08 -7.15 -22.65
N MET A 768 -9.17 -7.62 -21.81
CA MET A 768 -9.52 -8.40 -20.60
C MET A 768 -10.37 -7.56 -19.64
N THR A 769 -10.07 -6.26 -19.50
CA THR A 769 -10.89 -5.33 -18.72
C THR A 769 -12.29 -5.20 -19.31
N ASP A 770 -12.44 -5.01 -20.62
CA ASP A 770 -13.76 -4.93 -21.28
C ASP A 770 -14.61 -6.20 -21.03
N GLU A 771 -13.99 -7.38 -21.12
CA GLU A 771 -14.64 -8.65 -20.78
C GLU A 771 -15.01 -8.74 -19.29
N ALA A 772 -14.14 -8.26 -18.41
CA ALA A 772 -14.36 -8.31 -16.96
C ALA A 772 -15.58 -7.49 -16.51
N LEU A 773 -15.90 -6.39 -17.21
CA LEU A 773 -17.10 -5.59 -16.95
C LEU A 773 -18.40 -6.40 -17.18
N MET A 774 -18.38 -7.35 -18.12
CA MET A 774 -19.52 -8.27 -18.34
C MET A 774 -19.76 -9.17 -17.12
N TRP A 775 -18.71 -9.54 -16.39
CA TRP A 775 -18.82 -10.49 -15.28
C TRP A 775 -19.56 -9.91 -14.07
N ILE A 776 -19.60 -8.58 -13.95
CA ILE A 776 -20.31 -7.86 -12.88
C ILE A 776 -21.49 -7.04 -13.41
N ASP A 777 -21.95 -7.34 -14.63
CA ASP A 777 -23.15 -6.75 -15.25
C ASP A 777 -23.10 -5.21 -15.33
N THR A 778 -21.99 -4.64 -15.83
CA THR A 778 -21.80 -3.19 -15.92
C THR A 778 -21.15 -2.74 -17.23
N SER A 779 -21.43 -1.51 -17.65
CA SER A 779 -20.78 -0.85 -18.79
C SER A 779 -19.84 0.29 -18.36
N CYS A 780 -19.64 0.45 -17.05
CA CYS A 780 -18.90 1.57 -16.46
C CYS A 780 -17.62 1.06 -15.78
N LEU A 781 -16.52 1.77 -16.03
CA LEU A 781 -15.19 1.54 -15.46
C LEU A 781 -14.76 2.77 -14.67
N TRP A 782 -14.21 2.57 -13.48
CA TRP A 782 -13.53 3.60 -12.70
C TRP A 782 -12.01 3.38 -12.74
N LEU A 783 -11.24 4.45 -12.96
CA LEU A 783 -9.77 4.43 -13.05
C LEU A 783 -9.14 5.45 -12.10
N ILE A 784 -7.99 5.08 -11.55
CA ILE A 784 -7.09 5.98 -10.81
C ILE A 784 -5.96 6.45 -11.73
N ASN A 785 -5.56 7.72 -11.59
CA ASN A 785 -4.42 8.33 -12.31
C ASN A 785 -4.46 8.20 -13.85
N ALA A 786 -5.64 8.05 -14.46
CA ALA A 786 -5.77 7.94 -15.91
C ALA A 786 -5.74 9.30 -16.63
N GLY A 787 -4.89 9.40 -17.66
CA GLY A 787 -4.88 10.49 -18.61
C GLY A 787 -5.79 10.24 -19.82
N VAL A 788 -5.83 11.21 -20.75
CA VAL A 788 -6.56 11.06 -22.03
C VAL A 788 -6.09 9.82 -22.79
N GLU A 789 -4.78 9.55 -22.77
CA GLU A 789 -4.20 8.42 -23.49
C GLU A 789 -4.64 7.08 -22.90
N GLU A 790 -4.62 6.96 -21.58
CA GLU A 790 -5.08 5.77 -20.85
C GLU A 790 -6.58 5.54 -21.07
N GLU A 791 -7.41 6.57 -20.89
CA GLU A 791 -8.84 6.54 -21.19
C GLU A 791 -9.09 6.05 -22.64
N ASP A 792 -8.35 6.58 -23.62
CA ASP A 792 -8.47 6.19 -25.03
C ASP A 792 -8.01 4.75 -25.31
N ARG A 793 -7.03 4.23 -24.56
CA ARG A 793 -6.57 2.83 -24.71
C ARG A 793 -7.68 1.85 -24.35
N TYR A 794 -8.36 2.06 -23.21
CA TYR A 794 -9.51 1.24 -22.83
C TYR A 794 -10.67 1.40 -23.82
N ALA A 795 -11.00 2.64 -24.19
CA ALA A 795 -12.06 2.92 -25.13
C ALA A 795 -11.86 2.23 -26.51
N LYS A 796 -10.65 2.28 -27.07
CA LYS A 796 -10.29 1.62 -28.33
C LYS A 796 -10.39 0.09 -28.26
N ALA A 797 -10.10 -0.49 -27.10
CA ALA A 797 -10.16 -1.93 -26.88
C ALA A 797 -11.59 -2.46 -26.64
N SER A 798 -12.55 -1.57 -26.34
CA SER A 798 -13.95 -1.93 -26.10
C SER A 798 -14.57 -2.67 -27.28
N SER A 799 -15.25 -3.77 -26.98
CA SER A 799 -16.11 -4.51 -27.91
C SER A 799 -17.53 -3.92 -28.02
N GLY A 800 -17.79 -2.81 -27.33
CA GLY A 800 -19.10 -2.20 -27.11
C GLY A 800 -19.65 -2.41 -25.69
N GLN A 801 -18.96 -3.21 -24.86
CA GLN A 801 -19.33 -3.42 -23.45
C GLN A 801 -19.02 -2.18 -22.61
N LEU A 802 -17.77 -1.70 -22.65
CA LEU A 802 -17.41 -0.43 -22.00
C LEU A 802 -18.06 0.75 -22.72
N GLN A 803 -18.83 1.54 -21.98
CA GLN A 803 -19.51 2.75 -22.45
C GLN A 803 -19.14 4.00 -21.64
N GLY A 804 -18.76 3.85 -20.36
CA GLY A 804 -18.39 4.95 -19.48
C GLY A 804 -17.07 4.71 -18.76
N ILE A 805 -16.19 5.71 -18.75
CA ILE A 805 -14.96 5.73 -17.94
C ILE A 805 -15.07 6.91 -16.97
N PHE A 806 -14.83 6.66 -15.69
CA PHE A 806 -14.82 7.65 -14.61
C PHE A 806 -13.42 7.67 -14.03
N SER A 807 -12.79 8.84 -13.96
CA SER A 807 -11.36 8.94 -13.68
C SER A 807 -11.06 9.94 -12.58
N GLY A 808 -10.34 9.47 -11.56
CA GLY A 808 -9.87 10.28 -10.46
C GLY A 808 -9.99 9.57 -9.12
N TYR A 809 -9.02 9.84 -8.24
CA TYR A 809 -9.13 9.58 -6.81
C TYR A 809 -9.24 10.95 -6.15
N GLY A 810 -10.46 11.46 -6.13
CA GLY A 810 -10.71 12.90 -6.04
C GLY A 810 -10.44 13.63 -7.38
N GLY A 811 -10.52 14.95 -7.34
CA GLY A 811 -10.44 15.84 -8.50
C GLY A 811 -10.60 17.30 -8.09
N SER A 812 -11.04 18.13 -9.03
CA SER A 812 -11.35 19.53 -8.76
C SER A 812 -12.35 20.08 -9.79
N PRO A 813 -13.07 21.15 -9.47
CA PRO A 813 -14.02 21.76 -10.40
C PRO A 813 -13.39 22.17 -11.74
N GLU A 814 -12.14 22.62 -11.74
CA GLU A 814 -11.43 23.07 -12.94
C GLU A 814 -10.99 21.91 -13.84
N MET A 815 -10.77 20.72 -13.27
CA MET A 815 -10.40 19.52 -14.01
C MET A 815 -11.62 18.74 -14.51
N ALA A 816 -12.79 18.99 -13.94
CA ALA A 816 -14.04 18.32 -14.27
C ALA A 816 -14.35 18.45 -15.76
N ARG A 817 -14.55 17.31 -16.42
CA ARG A 817 -14.85 17.28 -17.85
C ARG A 817 -15.59 16.01 -18.22
N ALA A 818 -16.44 16.10 -19.24
CA ALA A 818 -17.07 14.97 -19.90
C ALA A 818 -16.76 15.01 -21.39
N ARG A 819 -16.05 14.00 -21.91
CA ARG A 819 -15.66 13.91 -23.33
C ARG A 819 -16.11 12.61 -23.96
N ILE A 820 -16.28 12.63 -25.29
CA ILE A 820 -16.43 11.41 -26.07
C ILE A 820 -15.04 10.91 -26.47
N ALA A 821 -14.70 9.72 -26.03
CA ALA A 821 -13.51 8.95 -26.40
C ALA A 821 -13.81 8.05 -27.62
N PRO A 822 -12.81 7.32 -28.16
CA PRO A 822 -13.03 6.35 -29.23
C PRO A 822 -14.16 5.36 -28.93
N ASN A 823 -14.76 4.77 -29.98
CA ASN A 823 -15.88 3.82 -29.88
C ASN A 823 -17.11 4.36 -29.12
N ASN A 824 -17.30 5.69 -29.10
CA ASN A 824 -18.41 6.38 -28.43
C ASN A 824 -18.44 6.17 -26.89
N VAL A 825 -17.30 5.83 -26.29
CA VAL A 825 -17.16 5.74 -24.84
C VAL A 825 -17.13 7.14 -24.25
N VAL A 826 -17.86 7.40 -23.17
CA VAL A 826 -17.83 8.69 -22.48
C VAL A 826 -16.81 8.64 -21.35
N ALA A 827 -15.85 9.56 -21.33
CA ALA A 827 -14.88 9.68 -20.25
C ALA A 827 -15.16 10.92 -19.40
N PHE A 828 -15.25 10.72 -18.09
CA PHE A 828 -15.44 11.74 -17.07
C PHE A 828 -14.17 11.91 -16.24
N ARG A 829 -13.97 13.12 -15.72
CA ARG A 829 -13.04 13.39 -14.63
C ARG A 829 -13.80 13.95 -13.45
N SER A 830 -13.45 13.48 -12.25
CA SER A 830 -14.10 13.90 -11.02
C SER A 830 -14.00 15.41 -10.79
N ALA A 831 -15.12 16.01 -10.38
CA ALA A 831 -15.20 17.39 -9.93
C ALA A 831 -14.87 17.57 -8.45
N THR A 832 -14.98 16.51 -7.66
CA THR A 832 -14.94 16.60 -6.20
C THR A 832 -13.58 16.19 -5.66
N SER A 833 -13.06 16.96 -4.71
CA SER A 833 -11.72 16.79 -4.17
C SER A 833 -11.62 15.72 -3.09
N GLU A 834 -10.41 15.22 -2.86
CA GLU A 834 -10.10 14.46 -1.66
C GLU A 834 -9.82 15.44 -0.51
N PHE A 835 -10.58 15.33 0.59
CA PHE A 835 -10.32 16.07 1.82
C PHE A 835 -10.54 15.16 3.02
N ASN A 836 -9.68 15.26 4.03
CA ASN A 836 -9.75 14.46 5.25
C ASN A 836 -9.83 15.34 6.52
N GLY A 837 -10.37 14.79 7.61
CA GLY A 837 -10.29 15.39 8.96
C GLY A 837 -11.20 16.58 9.23
N ARG A 838 -12.23 16.82 8.40
CA ARG A 838 -13.23 17.88 8.59
C ARG A 838 -14.50 17.37 9.27
N SER A 839 -15.33 18.30 9.72
CA SER A 839 -16.69 17.98 10.20
C SER A 839 -17.59 17.53 9.04
N GLU A 840 -18.65 16.79 9.38
CA GLU A 840 -19.66 16.34 8.42
C GLU A 840 -20.24 17.48 7.57
N GLU A 841 -20.54 18.62 8.20
CA GLU A 841 -21.08 19.80 7.53
C GLU A 841 -20.12 20.35 6.48
N GLU A 842 -18.82 20.38 6.77
CA GLU A 842 -17.80 20.86 5.84
C GLU A 842 -17.65 19.92 4.63
N TYR A 843 -17.73 18.60 4.82
CA TYR A 843 -17.71 17.65 3.70
C TYR A 843 -18.86 17.91 2.73
N ILE A 844 -20.08 18.07 3.27
CA ILE A 844 -21.28 18.32 2.50
C ILE A 844 -21.18 19.67 1.78
N GLU A 845 -20.78 20.73 2.48
CA GLU A 845 -20.66 22.08 1.91
C GLU A 845 -19.64 22.12 0.76
N VAL A 846 -18.46 21.52 0.95
CA VAL A 846 -17.41 21.47 -0.09
C VAL A 846 -17.91 20.75 -1.32
N MET A 847 -18.46 19.54 -1.19
CA MET A 847 -18.96 18.78 -2.34
C MET A 847 -20.07 19.53 -3.10
N VAL A 848 -21.02 20.16 -2.38
CA VAL A 848 -22.08 20.96 -3.00
C VAL A 848 -21.50 22.13 -3.80
N ASN A 849 -20.50 22.82 -3.24
CA ASN A 849 -19.86 23.96 -3.90
C ASN A 849 -19.06 23.51 -5.13
N GLU A 850 -18.31 22.42 -5.02
CA GLU A 850 -17.51 21.88 -6.12
C GLU A 850 -18.37 21.39 -7.29
N ILE A 851 -19.48 20.70 -7.01
CA ILE A 851 -20.43 20.30 -8.05
C ILE A 851 -21.04 21.52 -8.75
N ARG A 852 -21.36 22.59 -8.01
CA ARG A 852 -21.88 23.83 -8.59
C ARG A 852 -20.84 24.56 -9.43
N GLU A 853 -19.61 24.63 -8.95
CA GLU A 853 -18.50 25.28 -9.64
C GLU A 853 -18.13 24.54 -10.93
N ALA A 854 -18.08 23.21 -10.88
CA ALA A 854 -17.84 22.37 -12.06
C ALA A 854 -18.95 22.52 -13.11
N ALA A 855 -20.21 22.70 -12.68
CA ALA A 855 -21.30 22.99 -13.60
C ALA A 855 -21.16 24.38 -14.25
N GLY A 856 -20.76 25.36 -13.44
CA GLY A 856 -20.80 26.78 -13.80
C GLY A 856 -22.13 27.17 -14.44
N ASP A 857 -22.05 27.98 -15.50
CA ASP A 857 -23.20 28.39 -16.32
C ASP A 857 -23.50 27.41 -17.47
N THR A 858 -22.77 26.29 -17.59
CA THR A 858 -22.92 25.35 -18.71
C THR A 858 -24.20 24.55 -18.57
N ARG A 859 -25.06 24.54 -19.61
CA ARG A 859 -26.25 23.68 -19.68
C ARG A 859 -26.39 23.03 -21.08
N PRO A 860 -26.67 21.72 -21.17
CA PRO A 860 -26.63 20.77 -20.06
C PRO A 860 -25.19 20.50 -19.62
N ALA A 861 -25.00 20.19 -18.34
CA ALA A 861 -23.71 19.80 -17.78
C ALA A 861 -23.75 18.38 -17.23
N PHE A 862 -22.62 17.68 -17.26
CA PHE A 862 -22.49 16.28 -16.83
C PHE A 862 -21.28 16.13 -15.92
N ILE A 863 -21.51 15.70 -14.69
CA ILE A 863 -20.53 15.79 -13.61
C ILE A 863 -20.36 14.44 -12.93
N GLU A 864 -19.10 14.02 -12.79
CA GLU A 864 -18.73 12.94 -11.87
C GLU A 864 -18.45 13.54 -10.49
N ALA A 865 -19.13 13.04 -9.47
CA ALA A 865 -18.91 13.38 -8.06
C ALA A 865 -18.34 12.16 -7.33
N TRP A 866 -17.02 12.08 -7.23
CA TRP A 866 -16.31 11.03 -6.49
C TRP A 866 -16.56 11.12 -4.98
N VAL A 867 -16.65 9.96 -4.34
CA VAL A 867 -16.97 9.78 -2.92
C VAL A 867 -15.93 8.87 -2.27
N LEU A 868 -15.20 9.37 -1.27
CA LEU A 868 -14.25 8.55 -0.51
C LEU A 868 -14.99 7.57 0.40
N ASN A 869 -14.75 6.27 0.21
CA ASN A 869 -15.42 5.19 0.93
C ASN A 869 -15.40 5.36 2.46
N TRP A 870 -14.26 5.78 3.01
CA TRP A 870 -14.04 5.83 4.46
C TRP A 870 -14.64 7.05 5.17
N ALA A 871 -14.95 8.11 4.41
CA ALA A 871 -15.34 9.40 4.97
C ALA A 871 -16.85 9.68 4.85
N TRP A 872 -17.55 9.00 3.95
CA TRP A 872 -18.92 9.33 3.58
C TRP A 872 -19.94 8.29 4.05
N ARG A 873 -21.09 8.81 4.48
CA ARG A 873 -22.29 8.04 4.85
C ARG A 873 -23.44 8.38 3.91
N MET A 874 -24.42 7.47 3.80
CA MET A 874 -25.56 7.64 2.88
C MET A 874 -26.44 8.85 3.20
N ASP A 875 -26.57 9.22 4.49
CA ASP A 875 -27.33 10.40 4.93
C ASP A 875 -26.67 11.73 4.53
N MET A 876 -25.34 11.77 4.48
CA MET A 876 -24.58 12.95 4.00
C MET A 876 -24.83 13.21 2.51
N LEU A 877 -24.80 12.16 1.68
CA LEU A 877 -25.07 12.28 0.24
C LEU A 877 -26.51 12.74 -0.04
N LYS A 878 -27.47 12.32 0.80
CA LYS A 878 -28.84 12.81 0.74
C LYS A 878 -28.94 14.30 0.98
N GLU A 879 -28.14 14.79 1.91
CA GLU A 879 -28.09 16.21 2.23
C GLU A 879 -27.41 17.02 1.11
N VAL A 880 -26.40 16.46 0.43
CA VAL A 880 -25.81 17.04 -0.79
C VAL A 880 -26.88 17.23 -1.87
N GLU A 881 -27.64 16.18 -2.21
CA GLU A 881 -28.73 16.24 -3.21
C GLU A 881 -29.77 17.30 -2.83
N ARG A 882 -30.20 17.32 -1.56
CA ARG A 882 -31.17 18.29 -1.04
C ARG A 882 -30.67 19.72 -1.19
N ARG A 883 -29.38 19.97 -0.95
CA ARG A 883 -28.77 21.31 -1.02
C ARG A 883 -28.51 21.77 -2.44
N LEU A 884 -28.19 20.87 -3.36
CA LEU A 884 -28.02 21.19 -4.78
C LEU A 884 -29.34 21.69 -5.39
N GLY A 885 -30.46 21.06 -5.03
CA GLY A 885 -31.80 21.49 -5.43
C GLY A 885 -32.20 21.01 -6.84
N PRO A 886 -33.39 21.40 -7.33
CA PRO A 886 -34.05 20.76 -8.47
C PRO A 886 -33.41 21.02 -9.84
N ASP A 887 -32.40 21.89 -9.94
CA ASP A 887 -31.64 22.11 -11.18
C ASP A 887 -30.54 21.08 -11.40
N PHE A 888 -30.21 20.33 -10.35
CA PHE A 888 -29.26 19.24 -10.37
C PHE A 888 -30.02 17.92 -10.25
N VAL A 889 -29.82 17.03 -11.21
CA VAL A 889 -30.48 15.73 -11.27
C VAL A 889 -29.43 14.66 -10.99
N CYS A 890 -29.53 14.02 -9.83
CA CYS A 890 -28.71 12.86 -9.50
C CYS A 890 -29.17 11.67 -10.35
N VAL A 891 -28.23 11.01 -11.03
CA VAL A 891 -28.51 9.82 -11.85
C VAL A 891 -27.45 8.76 -11.62
N ARG A 892 -27.79 7.52 -11.99
CA ARG A 892 -26.85 6.40 -11.95
C ARG A 892 -25.73 6.60 -12.98
N PRO A 893 -24.48 6.12 -12.77
CA PRO A 893 -23.38 6.41 -13.68
C PRO A 893 -23.62 6.01 -15.15
N ASP A 894 -24.23 4.86 -15.41
CA ASP A 894 -24.60 4.40 -16.76
C ASP A 894 -25.68 5.29 -17.40
N VAL A 895 -26.62 5.82 -16.61
CA VAL A 895 -27.60 6.82 -17.07
C VAL A 895 -26.92 8.14 -17.40
N LEU A 896 -25.93 8.57 -16.62
CA LEU A 896 -25.15 9.78 -16.93
C LEU A 896 -24.43 9.65 -18.29
N VAL A 897 -23.83 8.49 -18.55
CA VAL A 897 -23.21 8.14 -19.84
C VAL A 897 -24.23 8.24 -20.97
N GLN A 898 -25.40 7.61 -20.79
CA GLN A 898 -26.47 7.60 -21.79
C GLN A 898 -26.94 9.02 -22.14
N LEU A 899 -27.20 9.87 -21.14
CA LEU A 899 -27.64 11.25 -21.35
C LEU A 899 -26.55 12.08 -22.05
N ARG A 900 -25.27 11.85 -21.72
CA ARG A 900 -24.16 12.55 -22.37
C ARG A 900 -24.00 12.15 -23.83
N GLN A 901 -24.25 10.89 -24.17
CA GLN A 901 -24.27 10.43 -25.56
C GLN A 901 -25.42 11.06 -26.36
N GLN A 902 -26.61 11.20 -25.75
CA GLN A 902 -27.78 11.85 -26.38
C GLN A 902 -27.54 13.33 -26.73
N GLN A 903 -26.72 14.06 -25.95
CA GLN A 903 -26.35 15.45 -26.27
C GLN A 903 -25.57 15.58 -27.60
N GLY A 904 -24.88 14.51 -28.03
CA GLY A 904 -24.03 14.49 -29.22
C GLY A 904 -24.72 14.05 -30.51
N GLU A 905 -25.97 13.59 -30.44
CA GLU A 905 -26.89 13.38 -31.59
C GLU A 905 -27.68 14.65 -31.89
#